data_AF-A0A928H669-F1
#
_entry.id   AF-A0A928H669-F1
#
_cell.length_a   1.000
_cell.length_b   1.000
_cell.length_c   1.000
_cell.angle_alpha   90.00
_cell.angle_beta   90.00
_cell.angle_gamma   90.00
#
_symmetry.space_group_name_H-M   'P 1'
#
loop_
_entity.id
_entity.type
_entity.pdbx_description
1 polymer ?
#
loop_
_entity_poly.entity_id
_entity_poly.type
_entity_poly.pdbx_seq_one_letter_code
_entity_poly.pdbx_strand_id
1 'polypeptide(L)'
;MKRVTFILLGIAGTVQAAFPKIDEQTVVCSQRAGNSVVVSYVLEDEAAIVTAALFTNGVEVAESQLTGMTGDVNCRVEPGSRRIVWKPKQTSALSGRFKSGDASMRLTAHSLSRPPLYMSVNLATGAVNYYVSSNAVPGGVQGDVYKTTSMLFRRIDAANILWRMGAVLNDSPLNPGLCRPHPVTLTHDYYIAVFEMTHEQYRSLMGTYVSGYSAFKACHDWNMHPVEMISYQTMRGRCETYDYRTDRRNSSVASVNPASPIGVMRSRTGGEMGFDLPTAAQWEFAARAGSVLPLIGDVDLVRSSDMMVLHTDTSNAMSPYAWFAANSKTDEIVDEDNKGRTHKVGGRLPNAWGLYDMGGNVNEIVHDFAVDPATAVSSDGSYEVDPVGPSRAQAQISAYGARSQVRGGGYSDGYACQRPEYVHESLIGETGWNRWCGVRLACPIAQVHHEPLDETPFAKPEISFDEATREAVVCYTLSGDVPKIVTVDIKTNGCSIGTRNFSDLGGDVNRIVNPGNHRIYWRPDHTWDGHVVDTRVDDLTVEVREWTTNNPPDYAVIDLAGPNLPVFYYVDEGAVPGGVTNEIYKHSKLVMRKIPAANVLWCMGGGKWDAGLPPESASAHYVQFTRDYWMSVFQITERQYYFVSQVCGSNYKSDPRHWKMPVHNISWGGFADGTHSVRGADAVWPGSSYVNPGSFLGRLRQLQPSFVFDLPTESQWEFAYRAGTDTITPWGDEVSAEASRGRAWNRQNWSDDPALTEKSPHEVGLLAPNRWGLYDMGGNINEWCLDYFRTNNSAYADSAVLVDPQGPPSPDPGYPTHRVLRGGSWDDDYERIRSSHRTHLYTPQYCKWRGIRIVAPVVPEHVPGTSEE
;
A
#
# COMPACT_ATOMS: atom_id res chain seq x y z
N MET A 1 45.05 -32.48 -20.95
CA MET A 1 44.03 -31.56 -20.38
C MET A 1 44.12 -31.68 -18.87
N LYS A 2 44.60 -30.64 -18.17
CA LYS A 2 44.56 -30.64 -16.70
C LYS A 2 43.16 -30.19 -16.28
N ARG A 3 42.37 -31.09 -15.71
CA ARG A 3 41.11 -30.76 -15.01
C ARG A 3 41.48 -29.91 -13.80
N VAL A 4 40.93 -28.70 -13.76
CA VAL A 4 41.00 -27.81 -12.62
C VAL A 4 39.62 -27.86 -12.00
N THR A 5 39.52 -28.48 -10.83
CA THR A 5 38.28 -28.56 -10.05
C THR A 5 38.29 -27.40 -9.05
N PHE A 6 37.27 -26.55 -9.07
CA PHE A 6 37.06 -25.50 -8.07
C PHE A 6 36.11 -26.01 -6.98
N ILE A 7 36.33 -25.58 -5.74
CA ILE A 7 35.43 -25.81 -4.61
C ILE A 7 34.41 -24.67 -4.58
N LEU A 8 33.11 -25.00 -4.60
CA LEU A 8 32.02 -24.04 -4.37
C LEU A 8 31.70 -23.97 -2.87
N LEU A 9 31.41 -22.76 -2.37
CA LEU A 9 30.80 -22.51 -1.07
C LEU A 9 29.30 -22.37 -1.28
N GLY A 10 28.53 -23.23 -0.62
CA GLY A 10 27.08 -23.33 -0.73
C GLY A 10 26.32 -22.11 -0.21
N ILE A 11 25.06 -22.01 -0.62
CA ILE A 11 24.12 -21.01 -0.14
C ILE A 11 23.42 -21.56 1.11
N ALA A 12 23.43 -20.78 2.19
CA ALA A 12 22.54 -20.95 3.33
C ALA A 12 21.20 -20.23 3.05
N GLY A 13 20.10 -20.95 3.23
CA GLY A 13 18.75 -20.40 3.20
C GLY A 13 17.76 -21.43 3.76
N THR A 14 17.10 -21.10 4.86
CA THR A 14 16.11 -21.92 5.57
C THR A 14 14.70 -21.76 4.98
N VAL A 15 13.98 -22.90 4.91
CA VAL A 15 12.54 -23.15 4.67
C VAL A 15 12.02 -23.04 3.22
N GLN A 16 11.07 -23.92 2.89
CA GLN A 16 10.94 -24.69 1.65
C GLN A 16 9.79 -24.20 0.74
N ALA A 17 10.14 -23.61 -0.39
CA ALA A 17 9.44 -23.71 -1.67
C ALA A 17 10.46 -24.25 -2.69
N ALA A 18 10.06 -25.07 -3.65
CA ALA A 18 10.98 -25.65 -4.63
C ALA A 18 11.57 -24.54 -5.52
N PHE A 19 12.68 -23.95 -5.11
CA PHE A 19 13.42 -23.02 -5.95
C PHE A 19 14.13 -23.81 -7.06
N PRO A 20 14.32 -23.21 -8.25
CA PRO A 20 15.07 -23.86 -9.30
C PRO A 20 16.49 -24.17 -8.83
N LYS A 21 16.94 -25.40 -9.05
CA LYS A 21 18.17 -25.92 -8.46
C LYS A 21 19.23 -26.18 -9.51
N ILE A 22 20.46 -25.75 -9.22
CA ILE A 22 21.64 -26.14 -9.99
C ILE A 22 22.28 -27.33 -9.28
N ASP A 23 22.49 -28.44 -9.98
CA ASP A 23 23.25 -29.56 -9.42
C ASP A 23 24.73 -29.19 -9.32
N GLU A 24 25.16 -28.84 -8.11
CA GLU A 24 26.53 -28.44 -7.80
C GLU A 24 27.56 -29.51 -8.22
N GLN A 25 27.20 -30.80 -8.21
CA GLN A 25 28.11 -31.88 -8.59
C GLN A 25 28.40 -31.91 -10.09
N THR A 26 27.55 -31.27 -10.90
CA THR A 26 27.67 -31.24 -12.37
C THR A 26 28.39 -29.99 -12.89
N VAL A 27 28.68 -29.01 -12.02
CA VAL A 27 29.29 -27.76 -12.45
C VAL A 27 30.76 -28.00 -12.81
N VAL A 28 31.06 -27.91 -14.10
CA VAL A 28 32.41 -28.10 -14.64
C VAL A 28 32.87 -26.84 -15.36
N CYS A 29 33.94 -26.23 -14.86
CA CYS A 29 34.63 -25.11 -15.50
C CYS A 29 35.86 -25.59 -16.27
N SER A 30 36.04 -25.13 -17.50
CA SER A 30 37.23 -25.45 -18.31
C SER A 30 37.69 -24.24 -19.13
N GLN A 31 38.99 -23.94 -19.10
CA GLN A 31 39.59 -22.94 -19.97
C GLN A 31 40.07 -23.60 -21.28
N ARG A 32 39.61 -23.10 -22.43
CA ARG A 32 40.01 -23.58 -23.76
C ARG A 32 41.21 -22.79 -24.30
N ALA A 33 41.87 -23.33 -25.33
CA ALA A 33 42.91 -22.60 -26.07
C ALA A 33 42.35 -21.26 -26.59
N GLY A 34 43.02 -20.14 -26.27
CA GLY A 34 42.53 -18.79 -26.57
C GLY A 34 41.80 -18.07 -25.42
N ASN A 35 42.04 -18.45 -24.16
CA ASN A 35 41.56 -17.81 -22.92
C ASN A 35 40.03 -17.78 -22.73
N SER A 36 39.26 -18.53 -23.53
CA SER A 36 37.82 -18.69 -23.32
C SER A 36 37.54 -19.64 -22.17
N VAL A 37 36.63 -19.27 -21.27
CA VAL A 37 36.16 -20.10 -20.16
C VAL A 37 34.81 -20.71 -20.54
N VAL A 38 34.66 -22.01 -20.31
CA VAL A 38 33.42 -22.73 -20.54
C VAL A 38 32.95 -23.31 -19.22
N VAL A 39 31.71 -23.02 -18.84
CA VAL A 39 31.07 -23.60 -17.66
C VAL A 39 29.90 -24.44 -18.11
N SER A 40 29.91 -25.71 -17.73
CA SER A 40 28.79 -26.64 -17.93
C SER A 40 28.12 -26.90 -16.59
N TYR A 41 26.80 -27.00 -16.56
CA TYR A 41 26.01 -27.26 -15.36
C TYR A 41 24.70 -27.96 -15.73
N VAL A 42 24.02 -28.57 -14.77
CA VAL A 42 22.66 -29.10 -14.93
C VAL A 42 21.69 -28.22 -14.14
N LEU A 43 20.64 -27.74 -14.79
CA LEU A 43 19.48 -27.13 -14.14
C LEU A 43 18.44 -28.23 -13.90
N GLU A 44 18.01 -28.39 -12.66
CA GLU A 44 17.03 -29.38 -12.22
C GLU A 44 15.62 -28.75 -12.13
N ASP A 45 14.61 -29.63 -12.10
CA ASP A 45 13.22 -29.36 -11.75
C ASP A 45 12.44 -28.44 -12.72
N GLU A 46 12.76 -27.15 -12.77
CA GLU A 46 11.99 -26.13 -13.49
C GLU A 46 12.86 -25.11 -14.23
N ALA A 47 12.22 -24.35 -15.13
CA ALA A 47 12.89 -23.28 -15.86
C ALA A 47 13.28 -22.14 -14.91
N ALA A 48 14.44 -21.53 -15.17
CA ALA A 48 14.99 -20.48 -14.32
C ALA A 48 15.75 -19.42 -15.14
N ILE A 49 15.97 -18.26 -14.53
CA ILE A 49 16.94 -17.29 -15.06
C ILE A 49 18.28 -17.56 -14.40
N VAL A 50 19.29 -17.97 -15.17
CA VAL A 50 20.61 -18.29 -14.62
C VAL A 50 21.54 -17.09 -14.77
N THR A 51 22.10 -16.60 -13.67
CA THR A 51 23.10 -15.52 -13.65
C THR A 51 24.44 -16.04 -13.15
N ALA A 52 25.53 -15.35 -13.48
CA ALA A 52 26.88 -15.77 -13.10
C ALA A 52 27.71 -14.61 -12.55
N ALA A 53 28.39 -14.85 -11.44
CA ALA A 53 29.35 -13.96 -10.82
C ALA A 53 30.74 -14.61 -10.78
N LEU A 54 31.77 -13.85 -11.16
CA LEU A 54 33.17 -14.31 -11.10
C LEU A 54 33.85 -13.73 -9.87
N PHE A 55 34.69 -14.51 -9.23
CA PHE A 55 35.54 -14.11 -8.11
C PHE A 55 36.98 -14.40 -8.44
N THR A 56 37.90 -13.56 -7.99
CA THR A 56 39.35 -13.79 -8.04
C THR A 56 39.93 -13.57 -6.65
N ASN A 57 40.69 -14.53 -6.12
CA ASN A 57 41.21 -14.49 -4.74
C ASN A 57 40.12 -14.23 -3.68
N GLY A 58 38.91 -14.78 -3.87
CA GLY A 58 37.78 -14.59 -2.96
C GLY A 58 37.07 -13.23 -3.05
N VAL A 59 37.52 -12.33 -3.93
CA VAL A 59 36.89 -11.02 -4.18
C VAL A 59 36.08 -11.08 -5.47
N GLU A 60 34.83 -10.63 -5.43
CA GLU A 60 33.96 -10.56 -6.60
C GLU A 60 34.54 -9.59 -7.64
N VAL A 61 34.66 -10.07 -8.86
CA VAL A 61 35.06 -9.26 -10.01
C VAL A 61 33.86 -8.42 -10.41
N ALA A 62 34.07 -7.11 -10.54
CA ALA A 62 33.03 -6.18 -10.97
C ALA A 62 32.37 -6.68 -12.27
N GLU A 63 31.04 -6.77 -12.28
CA GLU A 63 30.26 -7.35 -13.38
C GLU A 63 30.49 -6.62 -14.71
N SER A 64 30.82 -5.32 -14.66
CA SER A 64 31.24 -4.53 -15.83
C SER A 64 32.50 -5.07 -16.53
N GLN A 65 33.32 -5.86 -15.86
CA GLN A 65 34.50 -6.55 -16.41
C GLN A 65 34.18 -7.93 -17.02
N LEU A 66 32.97 -8.46 -16.78
CA LEU A 66 32.52 -9.77 -17.23
C LEU A 66 31.85 -9.76 -18.62
N THR A 67 32.08 -8.71 -19.40
CA THR A 67 31.58 -8.63 -20.79
C THR A 67 32.03 -9.84 -21.63
N GLY A 68 31.18 -10.28 -22.57
CA GLY A 68 31.48 -11.40 -23.46
C GLY A 68 31.05 -12.78 -22.93
N MET A 69 30.21 -12.84 -21.90
CA MET A 69 29.48 -14.06 -21.52
C MET A 69 28.33 -14.33 -22.50
N THR A 70 28.17 -15.59 -22.91
CA THR A 70 27.17 -16.07 -23.87
C THR A 70 26.72 -17.49 -23.51
N GLY A 71 25.60 -17.94 -24.07
CA GLY A 71 25.03 -19.26 -23.80
C GLY A 71 23.86 -19.18 -22.82
N ASP A 72 23.73 -20.20 -21.97
CA ASP A 72 22.67 -20.32 -20.97
C ASP A 72 22.98 -19.44 -19.74
N VAL A 73 23.10 -18.12 -19.92
CA VAL A 73 23.37 -17.15 -18.85
C VAL A 73 22.68 -15.82 -19.13
N ASN A 74 22.22 -15.16 -18.08
CA ASN A 74 21.44 -13.94 -18.08
C ASN A 74 20.16 -14.05 -18.93
N CYS A 75 19.63 -15.27 -19.12
CA CYS A 75 18.44 -15.54 -19.92
C CYS A 75 17.60 -16.62 -19.22
N ARG A 76 16.36 -16.83 -19.71
CA ARG A 76 15.55 -17.98 -19.32
C ARG A 76 16.19 -19.26 -19.84
N VAL A 77 16.33 -20.25 -18.97
CA VAL A 77 16.96 -21.53 -19.23
C VAL A 77 16.00 -22.64 -18.78
N GLU A 78 15.72 -23.59 -19.67
CA GLU A 78 14.89 -24.76 -19.37
C GLU A 78 15.70 -25.83 -18.60
N PRO A 79 15.08 -26.78 -17.88
CA PRO A 79 15.80 -27.88 -17.22
C PRO A 79 16.70 -28.67 -18.16
N GLY A 80 17.76 -29.28 -17.63
CA GLY A 80 18.68 -30.15 -18.34
C GLY A 80 20.14 -29.67 -18.34
N SER A 81 20.96 -30.28 -19.20
CA SER A 81 22.39 -29.94 -19.34
C SER A 81 22.60 -28.64 -20.10
N ARG A 82 23.31 -27.69 -19.49
CA ARG A 82 23.46 -26.31 -19.93
C ARG A 82 24.91 -25.86 -20.00
N ARG A 83 25.15 -24.77 -20.73
CA ARG A 83 26.50 -24.30 -21.03
C ARG A 83 26.60 -22.79 -21.16
N ILE A 84 27.57 -22.24 -20.44
CA ILE A 84 28.02 -20.84 -20.50
C ILE A 84 29.40 -20.79 -21.17
N VAL A 85 29.60 -19.80 -22.03
CA VAL A 85 30.89 -19.48 -22.64
C VAL A 85 31.23 -18.03 -22.36
N TRP A 86 32.32 -17.82 -21.63
CA TRP A 86 32.87 -16.50 -21.36
C TRP A 86 34.14 -16.27 -22.16
N LYS A 87 34.18 -15.17 -22.92
CA LYS A 87 35.37 -14.70 -23.63
C LYS A 87 35.76 -13.32 -23.10
N PRO A 88 36.77 -13.22 -22.24
CA PRO A 88 37.25 -11.92 -21.76
C PRO A 88 37.67 -11.05 -22.94
N LYS A 89 37.30 -9.77 -22.95
CA LYS A 89 37.85 -8.81 -23.93
C LYS A 89 39.37 -8.76 -23.78
N GLN A 90 40.11 -8.70 -24.88
CA GLN A 90 41.59 -8.63 -24.86
C GLN A 90 42.14 -7.45 -24.04
N THR A 91 41.34 -6.39 -23.88
CA THR A 91 41.70 -5.19 -23.12
C THR A 91 41.37 -5.27 -21.63
N SER A 92 40.74 -6.34 -21.14
CA SER A 92 40.49 -6.48 -19.70
C SER A 92 41.75 -6.95 -18.97
N ALA A 93 41.89 -6.53 -17.70
CA ALA A 93 42.91 -7.05 -16.79
C ALA A 93 42.80 -8.59 -16.56
N LEU A 94 41.70 -9.18 -17.02
CA LEU A 94 41.34 -10.58 -16.89
C LEU A 94 41.66 -11.39 -18.16
N SER A 95 42.31 -10.81 -19.16
CA SER A 95 42.58 -11.44 -20.45
C SER A 95 43.64 -12.57 -20.42
N GLY A 96 44.11 -13.00 -19.24
CA GLY A 96 45.15 -14.02 -19.05
C GLY A 96 44.64 -15.46 -18.82
N ARG A 97 45.58 -16.41 -18.70
CA ARG A 97 45.26 -17.78 -18.25
C ARG A 97 45.13 -17.80 -16.72
N PHE A 98 44.01 -18.27 -16.20
CA PHE A 98 43.82 -18.47 -14.76
C PHE A 98 44.50 -19.78 -14.35
N LYS A 99 45.25 -19.81 -13.23
CA LYS A 99 45.68 -21.08 -12.64
C LYS A 99 44.53 -21.68 -11.82
N SER A 100 44.67 -22.97 -11.51
CA SER A 100 43.78 -23.67 -10.59
C SER A 100 43.74 -22.97 -9.24
N GLY A 101 42.55 -22.56 -8.80
CA GLY A 101 42.34 -21.84 -7.53
C GLY A 101 42.38 -20.30 -7.63
N ASP A 102 42.76 -19.71 -8.77
CA ASP A 102 42.89 -18.25 -8.90
C ASP A 102 41.54 -17.53 -9.06
N ALA A 103 40.50 -18.24 -9.51
CA ALA A 103 39.19 -17.67 -9.78
C ALA A 103 38.04 -18.68 -9.55
N SER A 104 36.93 -18.28 -8.94
CA SER A 104 35.73 -19.11 -8.79
C SER A 104 34.53 -18.45 -9.47
N MET A 105 33.54 -19.24 -9.90
CA MET A 105 32.32 -18.72 -10.48
C MET A 105 31.13 -19.21 -9.67
N ARG A 106 30.26 -18.28 -9.28
CA ARG A 106 28.98 -18.56 -8.63
C ARG A 106 27.89 -18.49 -9.69
N LEU A 107 27.11 -19.54 -9.80
CA LEU A 107 25.88 -19.55 -10.59
C LEU A 107 24.70 -19.36 -9.66
N THR A 108 23.72 -18.58 -10.10
CA THR A 108 22.47 -18.39 -9.36
C THR A 108 21.31 -18.60 -10.31
N ALA A 109 20.46 -19.58 -10.00
CA ALA A 109 19.19 -19.77 -10.66
C ALA A 109 18.11 -18.97 -9.93
N HIS A 110 17.52 -17.99 -10.63
CA HIS A 110 16.42 -17.17 -10.14
C HIS A 110 15.11 -17.76 -10.65
N SER A 111 14.11 -17.86 -9.77
CA SER A 111 12.76 -18.28 -10.17
C SER A 111 12.16 -17.27 -11.14
N LEU A 112 11.34 -17.75 -12.08
CA LEU A 112 10.63 -16.89 -13.02
C LEU A 112 9.63 -15.95 -12.32
N SER A 113 9.13 -16.32 -11.13
CA SER A 113 8.27 -15.47 -10.30
C SER A 113 9.03 -14.37 -9.56
N ARG A 114 10.36 -14.47 -9.45
CA ARG A 114 11.22 -13.47 -8.82
C ARG A 114 12.51 -13.26 -9.64
N PRO A 115 12.38 -12.72 -10.86
CA PRO A 115 13.50 -12.55 -11.79
C PRO A 115 14.47 -11.45 -11.30
N PRO A 116 15.67 -11.34 -11.88
CA PRO A 116 16.67 -10.31 -11.49
C PRO A 116 16.17 -8.86 -11.55
N LEU A 117 16.95 -7.91 -11.03
CA LEU A 117 16.51 -6.53 -10.83
C LEU A 117 16.26 -5.76 -12.14
N TYR A 118 17.03 -6.04 -13.18
CA TYR A 118 16.95 -5.39 -14.48
C TYR A 118 16.75 -6.42 -15.59
N MET A 119 16.05 -6.00 -16.64
CA MET A 119 15.83 -6.77 -17.86
C MET A 119 16.07 -5.86 -19.05
N SER A 120 16.79 -6.32 -20.06
CA SER A 120 16.90 -5.64 -21.34
C SER A 120 16.30 -6.48 -22.47
N VAL A 121 15.71 -5.80 -23.44
CA VAL A 121 15.14 -6.41 -24.64
C VAL A 121 15.80 -5.79 -25.85
N ASN A 122 16.49 -6.59 -26.67
CA ASN A 122 16.95 -6.15 -27.97
C ASN A 122 15.74 -6.04 -28.91
N LEU A 123 15.45 -4.84 -29.40
CA LEU A 123 14.22 -4.61 -30.16
C LEU A 123 14.25 -5.27 -31.53
N ALA A 124 15.42 -5.45 -32.14
CA ALA A 124 15.54 -6.08 -33.45
C ALA A 124 15.39 -7.60 -33.39
N THR A 125 16.01 -8.25 -32.39
CA THR A 125 16.05 -9.71 -32.29
C THR A 125 15.02 -10.30 -31.32
N GLY A 126 14.46 -9.50 -30.41
CA GLY A 126 13.64 -9.97 -29.30
C GLY A 126 14.43 -10.64 -28.18
N ALA A 127 15.77 -10.64 -28.23
CA ALA A 127 16.59 -11.26 -27.21
C ALA A 127 16.42 -10.54 -25.86
N VAL A 128 16.05 -11.32 -24.82
CA VAL A 128 15.85 -10.83 -23.46
C VAL A 128 17.07 -11.21 -22.61
N ASN A 129 17.63 -10.24 -21.88
CA ASN A 129 18.74 -10.46 -20.96
C ASN A 129 18.43 -9.88 -19.57
N TYR A 130 18.85 -10.55 -18.51
CA TYR A 130 18.56 -10.19 -17.12
C TYR A 130 19.83 -9.88 -16.33
N TYR A 131 19.73 -8.94 -15.39
CA TYR A 131 20.86 -8.44 -14.61
C TYR A 131 20.46 -8.22 -13.15
N VAL A 132 21.31 -8.66 -12.21
CA VAL A 132 21.01 -8.65 -10.77
C VAL A 132 21.11 -7.27 -10.13
N SER A 133 21.81 -6.33 -10.78
CA SER A 133 22.07 -4.99 -10.26
C SER A 133 22.20 -3.96 -11.38
N SER A 134 22.25 -2.67 -11.05
CA SER A 134 22.56 -1.62 -12.03
C SER A 134 24.01 -1.71 -12.55
N ASN A 135 24.92 -2.22 -11.72
CA ASN A 135 26.33 -2.45 -12.09
C ASN A 135 26.52 -3.66 -13.01
N ALA A 136 25.57 -4.60 -13.00
CA ALA A 136 25.51 -5.75 -13.88
C ALA A 136 25.15 -5.37 -15.33
N VAL A 137 24.51 -4.21 -15.53
CA VAL A 137 24.02 -3.76 -16.84
C VAL A 137 25.20 -3.41 -17.75
N PRO A 138 25.39 -4.08 -18.90
CA PRO A 138 26.50 -3.81 -19.81
C PRO A 138 26.55 -2.35 -20.30
N GLY A 139 27.65 -1.65 -20.01
CA GLY A 139 27.79 -0.23 -20.38
C GLY A 139 27.07 0.74 -19.43
N GLY A 140 26.49 0.23 -18.33
CA GLY A 140 25.73 1.00 -17.35
C GLY A 140 24.30 1.30 -17.80
N VAL A 141 23.45 1.63 -16.83
CA VAL A 141 22.02 1.92 -17.05
C VAL A 141 21.78 3.02 -18.09
N GLN A 142 22.65 4.02 -18.18
CA GLN A 142 22.54 5.13 -19.13
C GLN A 142 23.13 4.86 -20.53
N GLY A 143 23.69 3.68 -20.79
CA GLY A 143 24.34 3.39 -22.08
C GLY A 143 23.40 3.61 -23.27
N ASP A 144 23.88 4.26 -24.33
CA ASP A 144 23.10 4.63 -25.52
C ASP A 144 22.36 3.46 -26.18
N VAL A 145 22.88 2.23 -26.02
CA VAL A 145 22.23 1.00 -26.49
C VAL A 145 20.80 0.85 -25.94
N TYR A 146 20.56 1.29 -24.71
CA TYR A 146 19.27 1.22 -24.01
C TYR A 146 18.33 2.38 -24.33
N LYS A 147 18.79 3.33 -25.16
CA LYS A 147 18.02 4.47 -25.68
C LYS A 147 17.83 4.37 -27.21
N THR A 148 18.31 3.29 -27.84
CA THR A 148 18.31 3.13 -29.30
C THR A 148 17.87 1.73 -29.74
N THR A 149 18.74 0.73 -29.59
CA THR A 149 18.54 -0.61 -30.16
C THR A 149 17.93 -1.61 -29.18
N SER A 150 18.00 -1.31 -27.88
CA SER A 150 17.43 -2.11 -26.80
C SER A 150 16.62 -1.22 -25.87
N MET A 151 15.66 -1.80 -25.16
CA MET A 151 15.00 -1.17 -24.02
C MET A 151 15.48 -1.82 -22.73
N LEU A 152 15.75 -1.00 -21.70
CA LEU A 152 16.09 -1.46 -20.36
C LEU A 152 14.89 -1.24 -19.43
N PHE A 153 14.62 -2.24 -18.60
CA PHE A 153 13.54 -2.26 -17.64
C PHE A 153 14.09 -2.55 -16.24
N ARG A 154 13.45 -1.98 -15.23
CA ARG A 154 13.69 -2.19 -13.82
C ARG A 154 12.48 -2.91 -13.21
N ARG A 155 12.71 -4.01 -12.50
CA ARG A 155 11.67 -4.69 -11.70
C ARG A 155 11.13 -3.72 -10.66
N ILE A 156 9.88 -3.82 -10.28
CA ILE A 156 9.26 -3.08 -9.19
C ILE A 156 8.65 -4.12 -8.27
N ASP A 157 9.10 -4.12 -7.02
CA ASP A 157 8.64 -5.04 -5.98
C ASP A 157 7.36 -4.44 -5.38
N ALA A 158 6.25 -4.61 -6.09
CA ALA A 158 4.95 -3.97 -5.78
C ALA A 158 3.90 -4.95 -5.26
N ALA A 159 4.15 -6.27 -5.42
CA ALA A 159 3.19 -7.30 -5.08
C ALA A 159 2.76 -7.20 -3.60
N ASN A 160 1.45 -7.13 -3.38
CA ASN A 160 0.77 -7.17 -2.08
C ASN A 160 1.15 -6.03 -1.13
N ILE A 161 1.70 -4.95 -1.66
CA ILE A 161 1.90 -3.72 -0.90
C ILE A 161 0.60 -2.93 -0.95
N LEU A 162 -0.05 -2.79 0.20
CA LEU A 162 -1.13 -1.84 0.37
C LEU A 162 -0.54 -0.42 0.43
N TRP A 163 -0.95 0.43 -0.50
CA TRP A 163 -0.54 1.83 -0.54
C TRP A 163 -1.71 2.74 -0.89
N ARG A 164 -1.55 4.05 -0.74
CA ARG A 164 -2.57 5.02 -1.14
C ARG A 164 -2.21 5.71 -2.44
N MET A 165 -3.05 5.48 -3.45
CA MET A 165 -2.99 6.14 -4.74
C MET A 165 -3.80 7.44 -4.71
N GLY A 166 -3.31 8.49 -5.36
CA GLY A 166 -4.01 9.77 -5.49
C GLY A 166 -3.52 10.87 -4.55
N ALA A 167 -4.12 12.06 -4.69
CA ALA A 167 -3.68 13.30 -4.09
C ALA A 167 -4.56 13.71 -2.91
N VAL A 168 -3.94 14.10 -1.80
CA VAL A 168 -4.63 14.56 -0.58
C VAL A 168 -5.08 16.05 -0.70
N LEU A 169 -4.74 16.72 -1.81
CA LEU A 169 -4.89 18.17 -1.91
C LEU A 169 -6.31 18.64 -2.25
N ASN A 170 -6.87 19.39 -1.30
CA ASN A 170 -8.11 20.15 -1.37
C ASN A 170 -7.89 21.64 -1.73
N ASP A 171 -6.73 22.02 -2.28
CA ASP A 171 -6.38 23.43 -2.44
C ASP A 171 -7.11 24.16 -3.58
N SER A 172 -7.94 23.48 -4.38
CA SER A 172 -8.84 24.21 -5.27
C SER A 172 -10.07 23.41 -5.74
N PRO A 173 -11.31 23.91 -5.52
CA PRO A 173 -12.51 23.39 -6.17
C PRO A 173 -12.53 23.60 -7.71
N LEU A 174 -11.45 24.12 -8.30
CA LEU A 174 -11.33 24.40 -9.73
C LEU A 174 -10.60 23.31 -10.53
N ASN A 175 -10.12 22.21 -9.93
CA ASN A 175 -9.33 21.22 -10.66
C ASN A 175 -9.82 19.77 -10.50
N PRO A 176 -10.68 19.28 -11.41
CA PRO A 176 -11.15 17.88 -11.43
C PRO A 176 -10.06 16.84 -11.80
N GLY A 177 -8.80 17.28 -11.95
CA GLY A 177 -7.66 16.49 -12.43
C GLY A 177 -7.01 15.53 -11.41
N LEU A 178 -7.37 15.61 -10.13
CA LEU A 178 -6.74 14.79 -9.09
C LEU A 178 -7.58 13.56 -8.73
N CYS A 179 -6.93 12.40 -8.61
CA CYS A 179 -7.56 11.23 -8.00
C CYS A 179 -7.70 11.44 -6.50
N ARG A 180 -8.87 11.12 -5.94
CA ARG A 180 -9.03 11.09 -4.47
C ARG A 180 -8.12 10.00 -3.88
N PRO A 181 -7.52 10.20 -2.69
CA PRO A 181 -6.69 9.19 -2.05
C PRO A 181 -7.51 7.94 -1.75
N HIS A 182 -7.13 6.80 -2.29
CA HIS A 182 -7.80 5.51 -2.06
C HIS A 182 -6.78 4.38 -1.91
N PRO A 183 -7.09 3.33 -1.14
CA PRO A 183 -6.18 2.21 -0.95
C PRO A 183 -6.12 1.34 -2.21
N VAL A 184 -4.89 1.01 -2.64
CA VAL A 184 -4.60 0.17 -3.81
C VAL A 184 -3.59 -0.90 -3.41
N THR A 185 -3.79 -2.12 -3.93
CA THR A 185 -2.79 -3.19 -3.94
C THR A 185 -2.54 -3.63 -5.37
N LEU A 186 -1.28 -3.82 -5.73
CA LEU A 186 -0.89 -4.53 -6.96
C LEU A 186 -0.60 -5.98 -6.57
N THR A 187 -1.14 -6.98 -7.28
CA THR A 187 -0.93 -8.39 -6.89
C THR A 187 0.37 -8.98 -7.45
N HIS A 188 0.98 -8.31 -8.43
CA HIS A 188 2.18 -8.77 -9.10
C HIS A 188 3.28 -7.72 -9.11
N ASP A 189 4.51 -8.19 -8.98
CA ASP A 189 5.69 -7.44 -9.38
C ASP A 189 5.67 -7.23 -10.90
N TYR A 190 6.27 -6.14 -11.36
CA TYR A 190 6.33 -5.83 -12.77
C TYR A 190 7.64 -5.16 -13.13
N TYR A 191 8.08 -5.33 -14.36
CA TYR A 191 9.13 -4.50 -14.94
C TYR A 191 8.53 -3.22 -15.49
N ILE A 192 9.19 -2.09 -15.32
CA ILE A 192 8.88 -0.83 -16.00
C ILE A 192 10.13 -0.28 -16.69
N ALA A 193 9.97 0.28 -17.88
CA ALA A 193 11.09 0.80 -18.66
C ALA A 193 11.79 1.92 -17.90
N VAL A 194 13.13 1.90 -17.92
CA VAL A 194 13.97 2.87 -17.20
C VAL A 194 13.84 4.28 -17.79
N PHE A 195 13.65 4.36 -19.10
CA PHE A 195 13.44 5.59 -19.86
C PHE A 195 12.09 5.54 -20.58
N GLU A 196 11.58 6.71 -20.97
CA GLU A 196 10.56 6.84 -22.01
C GLU A 196 11.05 6.17 -23.31
N MET A 197 10.13 5.61 -24.10
CA MET A 197 10.47 5.03 -25.40
C MET A 197 11.01 6.12 -26.32
N THR A 198 12.14 5.88 -26.99
CA THR A 198 12.74 6.85 -27.90
C THR A 198 12.27 6.69 -29.34
N HIS A 199 12.51 7.72 -30.17
CA HIS A 199 12.24 7.65 -31.61
C HIS A 199 12.96 6.49 -32.32
N GLU A 200 14.21 6.19 -31.94
CA GLU A 200 14.96 5.09 -32.57
C GLU A 200 14.45 3.71 -32.14
N GLN A 201 13.98 3.59 -30.89
CA GLN A 201 13.34 2.36 -30.41
C GLN A 201 12.02 2.10 -31.11
N TYR A 202 11.18 3.13 -31.26
CA TYR A 202 9.95 3.05 -32.05
C TYR A 202 10.26 2.63 -33.50
N ARG A 203 11.25 3.27 -34.13
CA ARG A 203 11.68 2.92 -35.49
C ARG A 203 12.21 1.49 -35.59
N SER A 204 12.92 1.00 -34.59
CA SER A 204 13.41 -0.39 -34.54
C SER A 204 12.28 -1.42 -34.53
N LEU A 205 11.13 -1.07 -33.94
CA LEU A 205 9.93 -1.91 -33.95
C LEU A 205 9.16 -1.78 -35.28
N MET A 206 8.89 -0.55 -35.72
CA MET A 206 7.94 -0.28 -36.81
C MET A 206 8.57 -0.11 -38.19
N GLY A 207 9.89 0.00 -38.28
CA GLY A 207 10.62 0.29 -39.52
C GLY A 207 10.47 1.73 -40.02
N THR A 208 9.63 2.54 -39.38
CA THR A 208 9.34 3.93 -39.74
C THR A 208 9.31 4.83 -38.50
N TYR A 209 9.47 6.14 -38.71
CA TYR A 209 9.10 7.12 -37.70
C TYR A 209 7.60 7.39 -37.75
N VAL A 210 7.05 7.93 -36.66
CA VAL A 210 5.64 8.39 -36.60
C VAL A 210 5.34 9.34 -37.77
N SER A 211 4.25 9.06 -38.50
CA SER A 211 3.86 9.76 -39.72
C SER A 211 3.40 11.19 -39.42
N GLY A 212 4.33 12.14 -39.53
CA GLY A 212 4.11 13.58 -39.31
C GLY A 212 5.41 14.37 -39.14
N TYR A 213 6.51 13.69 -38.81
CA TYR A 213 7.79 14.32 -38.47
C TYR A 213 8.90 14.18 -39.53
N SER A 214 8.55 13.76 -40.75
CA SER A 214 9.52 13.52 -41.83
C SER A 214 10.29 14.77 -42.29
N ALA A 215 9.91 15.96 -41.82
CA ALA A 215 10.49 17.26 -42.17
C ALA A 215 11.68 17.71 -41.29
N PHE A 216 11.88 17.16 -40.08
CA PHE A 216 12.97 17.57 -39.15
C PHE A 216 14.22 16.67 -39.19
N LYS A 217 14.33 15.81 -40.22
CA LYS A 217 15.39 14.80 -40.43
C LYS A 217 16.84 15.33 -40.50
N ALA A 218 17.08 16.62 -40.31
CA ALA A 218 18.38 17.24 -40.49
C ALA A 218 19.26 17.30 -39.22
N CYS A 219 18.70 17.13 -38.01
CA CYS A 219 19.48 17.09 -36.77
C CYS A 219 19.79 15.65 -36.33
N HIS A 220 21.07 15.34 -36.12
CA HIS A 220 21.56 13.98 -35.86
C HIS A 220 21.27 13.46 -34.43
N ASP A 221 20.65 14.26 -33.55
CA ASP A 221 20.52 13.97 -32.11
C ASP A 221 19.14 13.42 -31.68
N TRP A 222 18.15 13.37 -32.57
CA TRP A 222 16.75 13.03 -32.25
C TRP A 222 16.49 11.56 -31.86
N ASN A 223 17.42 10.66 -32.17
CA ASN A 223 17.24 9.22 -31.96
C ASN A 223 17.04 8.83 -30.49
N MET A 224 17.57 9.63 -29.55
CA MET A 224 17.48 9.41 -28.11
C MET A 224 16.46 10.32 -27.40
N HIS A 225 15.69 11.08 -28.16
CA HIS A 225 14.56 11.84 -27.63
C HIS A 225 13.34 10.91 -27.50
N PRO A 226 12.44 11.15 -26.53
CA PRO A 226 11.23 10.35 -26.40
C PRO A 226 10.40 10.46 -27.68
N VAL A 227 9.76 9.37 -28.06
CA VAL A 227 8.78 9.38 -29.13
C VAL A 227 7.57 10.20 -28.69
N GLU A 228 7.25 11.25 -29.42
CA GLU A 228 6.09 12.12 -29.19
C GLU A 228 5.07 11.99 -30.33
N MET A 229 3.88 12.59 -30.16
CA MET A 229 2.74 12.41 -31.06
C MET A 229 2.37 10.93 -31.20
N ILE A 230 2.19 10.26 -30.07
CA ILE A 230 1.68 8.89 -30.02
C ILE A 230 0.28 8.91 -29.40
N SER A 231 -0.58 7.98 -29.82
CA SER A 231 -1.85 7.71 -29.15
C SER A 231 -1.87 6.29 -28.58
N TYR A 232 -2.81 6.01 -27.68
CA TYR A 232 -3.08 4.67 -27.17
C TYR A 232 -3.25 3.65 -28.30
N GLN A 233 -4.02 4.02 -29.34
CA GLN A 233 -4.25 3.18 -30.51
C GLN A 233 -3.01 3.04 -31.41
N THR A 234 -2.10 4.03 -31.43
CA THR A 234 -0.81 3.85 -32.12
C THR A 234 -0.01 2.71 -31.52
N MET A 235 0.03 2.61 -30.19
CA MET A 235 0.83 1.61 -29.48
C MET A 235 0.21 0.22 -29.44
N ARG A 236 -1.11 0.13 -29.27
CA ARG A 236 -1.83 -1.15 -29.14
C ARG A 236 -2.57 -1.60 -30.40
N GLY A 237 -2.83 -0.68 -31.35
CA GLY A 237 -3.62 -0.91 -32.56
C GLY A 237 -5.13 -0.88 -32.35
N ARG A 238 -5.89 -0.65 -33.43
CA ARG A 238 -7.36 -0.62 -33.43
C ARG A 238 -7.92 -2.05 -33.49
N CYS A 239 -8.88 -2.39 -32.62
CA CYS A 239 -9.65 -3.63 -32.72
C CYS A 239 -10.74 -3.49 -33.80
N GLU A 240 -10.94 -4.50 -34.64
CA GLU A 240 -11.81 -4.42 -35.84
C GLU A 240 -13.31 -4.19 -35.53
N THR A 241 -13.74 -4.30 -34.27
CA THR A 241 -15.13 -4.15 -33.82
C THR A 241 -15.48 -2.78 -33.21
N TYR A 242 -14.60 -1.77 -33.29
CA TYR A 242 -14.78 -0.48 -32.62
C TYR A 242 -15.66 0.53 -33.41
N ASP A 243 -16.83 0.88 -32.85
CA ASP A 243 -17.74 1.95 -33.30
C ASP A 243 -17.80 3.02 -32.19
N TYR A 244 -17.37 4.23 -32.50
CA TYR A 244 -17.26 5.31 -31.51
C TYR A 244 -18.61 5.93 -31.12
N ARG A 245 -19.72 5.56 -31.78
CA ARG A 245 -21.01 6.27 -31.64
C ARG A 245 -22.08 5.57 -30.81
N THR A 246 -21.98 4.26 -30.56
CA THR A 246 -23.20 3.49 -30.24
C THR A 246 -23.17 2.59 -29.01
N ASP A 247 -22.06 2.33 -28.31
CA ASP A 247 -22.19 1.44 -27.15
C ASP A 247 -21.15 1.54 -26.04
N ARG A 248 -21.69 1.49 -24.82
CA ARG A 248 -21.08 1.21 -23.51
C ARG A 248 -20.42 -0.16 -23.58
N ARG A 249 -19.12 -0.19 -23.85
CA ARG A 249 -18.48 -1.43 -24.30
C ARG A 249 -17.79 -2.23 -23.22
N ASN A 250 -18.54 -3.22 -22.77
CA ASN A 250 -18.05 -4.52 -22.39
C ASN A 250 -17.50 -5.24 -23.65
N SER A 251 -16.17 -5.42 -23.76
CA SER A 251 -15.40 -6.45 -24.51
C SER A 251 -14.11 -5.94 -25.18
N SER A 252 -12.97 -6.44 -24.68
CA SER A 252 -11.63 -6.51 -25.31
C SER A 252 -10.63 -5.33 -25.22
N VAL A 253 -10.58 -4.62 -24.09
CA VAL A 253 -9.35 -3.91 -23.65
C VAL A 253 -8.15 -4.89 -23.63
N ALA A 254 -8.38 -6.21 -23.55
CA ALA A 254 -7.35 -7.26 -23.53
C ALA A 254 -6.58 -7.52 -24.85
N SER A 255 -7.08 -7.11 -26.02
CA SER A 255 -6.44 -7.48 -27.29
C SER A 255 -5.44 -6.44 -27.78
N VAL A 256 -4.18 -6.84 -27.97
CA VAL A 256 -3.14 -6.03 -28.62
C VAL A 256 -3.03 -6.48 -30.07
N ASN A 257 -3.14 -5.55 -31.01
CA ASN A 257 -2.96 -5.83 -32.42
C ASN A 257 -1.50 -6.30 -32.67
N PRO A 258 -1.26 -7.50 -33.25
CA PRO A 258 0.09 -8.00 -33.49
C PRO A 258 0.97 -7.10 -34.38
N ALA A 259 0.38 -6.23 -35.20
CA ALA A 259 1.09 -5.28 -36.06
C ALA A 259 1.36 -3.92 -35.38
N SER A 260 0.86 -3.69 -34.17
CA SER A 260 1.18 -2.50 -33.38
C SER A 260 2.59 -2.59 -32.76
N PRO A 261 3.21 -1.47 -32.33
CA PRO A 261 4.50 -1.50 -31.65
C PRO A 261 4.57 -2.50 -30.50
N ILE A 262 3.55 -2.54 -29.63
CA ILE A 262 3.48 -3.49 -28.51
C ILE A 262 3.31 -4.92 -29.04
N GLY A 263 2.45 -5.14 -30.04
CA GLY A 263 2.24 -6.45 -30.65
C GLY A 263 3.51 -7.02 -31.30
N VAL A 264 4.26 -6.18 -32.01
CA VAL A 264 5.55 -6.54 -32.61
C VAL A 264 6.57 -6.89 -31.52
N MET A 265 6.63 -6.11 -30.44
CA MET A 265 7.52 -6.41 -29.32
C MET A 265 7.18 -7.76 -28.67
N ARG A 266 5.91 -8.00 -28.32
CA ARG A 266 5.44 -9.28 -27.77
C ARG A 266 5.77 -10.45 -28.69
N SER A 267 5.54 -10.29 -30.01
CA SER A 267 5.83 -11.32 -31.00
C SER A 267 7.33 -11.64 -31.09
N ARG A 268 8.20 -10.63 -31.10
CA ARG A 268 9.66 -10.83 -31.16
C ARG A 268 10.19 -11.51 -29.90
N THR A 269 9.58 -11.29 -28.74
CA THR A 269 9.94 -11.95 -27.47
C THR A 269 9.22 -13.28 -27.25
N GLY A 270 8.76 -13.95 -28.32
CA GLY A 270 8.17 -15.28 -28.24
C GLY A 270 6.72 -15.35 -27.71
N GLY A 271 6.06 -14.20 -27.52
CA GLY A 271 4.67 -14.12 -27.06
C GLY A 271 4.45 -14.33 -25.55
N GLU A 272 5.47 -14.76 -24.81
CA GLU A 272 5.38 -15.02 -23.37
C GLU A 272 5.45 -13.75 -22.52
N MET A 273 6.10 -12.71 -23.02
CA MET A 273 6.28 -11.45 -22.31
C MET A 273 5.09 -10.52 -22.51
N GLY A 274 4.41 -10.16 -21.43
CA GLY A 274 3.18 -9.35 -21.44
C GLY A 274 3.38 -7.84 -21.60
N PHE A 275 4.36 -7.38 -22.39
CA PHE A 275 4.68 -5.94 -22.53
C PHE A 275 3.44 -5.09 -22.83
N ASP A 276 3.25 -3.98 -22.13
CA ASP A 276 2.11 -3.08 -22.32
C ASP A 276 2.39 -1.65 -21.82
N LEU A 277 1.43 -0.75 -21.94
CA LEU A 277 1.42 0.52 -21.19
C LEU A 277 1.24 0.23 -19.69
N PRO A 278 1.94 0.93 -18.77
CA PRO A 278 1.69 0.78 -17.34
C PRO A 278 0.26 1.23 -17.01
N THR A 279 -0.34 0.61 -15.99
CA THR A 279 -1.53 1.22 -15.36
C THR A 279 -1.14 2.49 -14.61
N ALA A 280 -2.11 3.33 -14.30
CA ALA A 280 -1.96 4.55 -13.55
C ALA A 280 -1.41 4.24 -12.15
N ALA A 281 -1.86 3.14 -11.54
CA ALA A 281 -1.33 2.64 -10.28
C ALA A 281 0.13 2.19 -10.39
N GLN A 282 0.46 1.38 -11.41
CA GLN A 282 1.85 0.96 -11.67
C GLN A 282 2.77 2.17 -11.94
N TRP A 283 2.29 3.16 -12.67
CA TRP A 283 3.05 4.36 -12.99
C TRP A 283 3.30 5.21 -11.73
N GLU A 284 2.24 5.51 -10.97
CA GLU A 284 2.34 6.34 -9.77
C GLU A 284 3.18 5.67 -8.67
N PHE A 285 2.99 4.36 -8.45
CA PHE A 285 3.80 3.60 -7.49
C PHE A 285 5.29 3.64 -7.85
N ALA A 286 5.61 3.43 -9.13
CA ALA A 286 6.98 3.50 -9.63
C ALA A 286 7.57 4.91 -9.55
N ALA A 287 6.79 5.94 -9.87
CA ALA A 287 7.20 7.35 -9.81
C ALA A 287 7.55 7.78 -8.39
N ARG A 288 6.72 7.39 -7.41
CA ARG A 288 6.89 7.67 -5.98
C ARG A 288 8.06 6.91 -5.33
N ALA A 289 8.50 5.81 -5.94
CA ALA A 289 9.65 5.02 -5.47
C ALA A 289 9.60 4.63 -3.98
N GLY A 290 8.43 4.19 -3.50
CA GLY A 290 8.20 3.81 -2.10
C GLY A 290 7.91 4.99 -1.16
N SER A 291 7.89 6.22 -1.67
CA SER A 291 7.46 7.38 -0.92
C SER A 291 5.94 7.50 -0.87
N VAL A 292 5.42 7.86 0.30
CA VAL A 292 4.01 8.30 0.42
C VAL A 292 3.84 9.75 -0.03
N LEU A 293 4.96 10.48 -0.18
CA LEU A 293 4.98 11.85 -0.65
C LEU A 293 4.93 11.91 -2.18
N PRO A 294 4.34 12.97 -2.73
CA PRO A 294 4.35 13.26 -4.17
C PRO A 294 5.72 13.77 -4.62
N LEU A 295 6.73 12.90 -4.59
CA LEU A 295 8.11 13.27 -4.94
C LEU A 295 8.35 13.22 -6.44
N ILE A 296 9.18 14.14 -6.94
CA ILE A 296 9.90 13.96 -8.21
C ILE A 296 11.39 13.98 -7.88
N GLY A 297 12.01 12.81 -7.97
CA GLY A 297 13.34 12.62 -7.39
C GLY A 297 13.28 12.72 -5.88
N ASP A 298 14.05 13.64 -5.30
CA ASP A 298 14.09 13.91 -3.86
C ASP A 298 13.34 15.19 -3.46
N VAL A 299 12.62 15.81 -4.41
CA VAL A 299 11.93 17.09 -4.17
C VAL A 299 10.50 16.84 -3.69
N ASP A 300 10.20 17.33 -2.49
CA ASP A 300 8.87 17.28 -1.88
C ASP A 300 7.94 18.36 -2.44
N LEU A 301 6.92 17.93 -3.19
CA LEU A 301 5.92 18.82 -3.79
C LEU A 301 4.73 19.11 -2.88
N VAL A 302 4.67 18.56 -1.66
CA VAL A 302 3.58 18.80 -0.69
C VAL A 302 3.35 20.29 -0.43
N ARG A 303 4.41 21.11 -0.49
CA ARG A 303 4.36 22.55 -0.18
C ARG A 303 4.11 23.46 -1.40
N SER A 304 4.04 22.95 -2.63
CA SER A 304 3.75 23.82 -3.78
C SER A 304 2.25 24.13 -3.82
N SER A 305 1.86 25.42 -3.77
CA SER A 305 0.45 25.80 -3.97
C SER A 305 -0.02 25.59 -5.42
N ASP A 306 0.92 25.39 -6.35
CA ASP A 306 0.67 25.18 -7.78
C ASP A 306 0.87 23.69 -8.15
N MET A 307 -0.20 23.07 -8.66
CA MET A 307 -0.24 21.64 -9.02
C MET A 307 0.32 21.34 -10.42
N MET A 308 0.24 22.32 -11.31
CA MET A 308 1.11 22.41 -12.47
C MET A 308 2.43 22.92 -11.90
N VAL A 309 3.49 22.11 -11.91
CA VAL A 309 4.81 22.52 -11.43
C VAL A 309 5.37 23.52 -12.46
N LEU A 310 4.80 24.72 -12.37
CA LEU A 310 5.40 26.00 -12.61
C LEU A 310 5.87 26.23 -14.06
N HIS A 311 5.13 27.08 -14.77
CA HIS A 311 5.67 27.84 -15.91
C HIS A 311 6.93 28.65 -15.53
N THR A 312 7.20 28.81 -14.22
CA THR A 312 8.16 29.78 -13.67
C THR A 312 8.84 29.28 -12.37
N ASP A 313 9.13 27.98 -12.19
CA ASP A 313 9.87 27.56 -10.98
C ASP A 313 11.24 28.26 -11.00
N THR A 314 11.39 29.25 -10.12
CA THR A 314 12.62 30.04 -9.97
C THR A 314 13.52 29.45 -8.88
N SER A 315 13.08 28.39 -8.19
CA SER A 315 13.81 27.78 -7.07
C SER A 315 14.94 26.84 -7.51
N ASN A 316 14.98 26.42 -8.78
CA ASN A 316 15.92 25.45 -9.37
C ASN A 316 15.96 24.06 -8.69
N ALA A 317 15.16 23.78 -7.66
CA ALA A 317 15.26 22.53 -6.89
C ALA A 317 14.85 21.29 -7.70
N MET A 318 13.90 21.45 -8.63
CA MET A 318 13.39 20.42 -9.52
C MET A 318 14.26 20.17 -10.76
N SER A 319 15.08 21.16 -11.15
CA SER A 319 15.88 21.11 -12.37
C SER A 319 16.83 19.92 -12.47
N PRO A 320 17.38 19.35 -11.38
CA PRO A 320 18.16 18.12 -11.47
C PRO A 320 17.35 16.90 -11.90
N TYR A 321 16.05 16.83 -11.62
CA TYR A 321 15.23 15.62 -11.75
C TYR A 321 14.19 15.67 -12.87
N ALA A 322 13.82 16.86 -13.35
CA ALA A 322 12.70 17.03 -14.29
C ALA A 322 12.93 18.02 -15.43
N TRP A 323 12.18 17.84 -16.52
CA TRP A 323 12.12 18.75 -17.66
C TRP A 323 10.80 19.52 -17.69
N PHE A 324 10.84 20.84 -17.60
CA PHE A 324 9.66 21.70 -17.57
C PHE A 324 9.88 22.96 -18.39
N ALA A 325 8.82 23.76 -18.56
CA ALA A 325 8.82 24.88 -19.49
C ALA A 325 9.93 25.92 -19.26
N ALA A 326 10.27 26.19 -18.00
CA ALA A 326 11.31 27.18 -17.68
C ALA A 326 12.72 26.66 -17.99
N ASN A 327 13.08 25.44 -17.60
CA ASN A 327 14.43 24.89 -17.86
C ASN A 327 14.60 24.31 -19.27
N SER A 328 13.52 24.17 -20.04
CA SER A 328 13.57 23.75 -21.46
C SER A 328 13.79 24.91 -22.42
N LYS A 329 13.69 26.17 -21.97
CA LYS A 329 13.89 27.38 -22.79
C LYS A 329 15.29 27.98 -22.69
N THR A 330 16.05 27.65 -21.64
CA THR A 330 17.31 28.30 -21.27
C THR A 330 18.54 27.40 -21.37
N ASP A 331 18.38 26.15 -21.83
CA ASP A 331 19.48 25.18 -21.81
C ASP A 331 20.60 25.56 -22.79
N GLU A 332 21.84 25.58 -22.31
CA GLU A 332 23.02 26.22 -22.93
C GLU A 332 23.51 25.54 -24.24
N ILE A 333 22.83 24.50 -24.71
CA ILE A 333 23.08 23.86 -26.01
C ILE A 333 22.18 24.55 -27.04
N VAL A 334 22.49 25.80 -27.37
CA VAL A 334 21.67 26.65 -28.25
C VAL A 334 22.25 26.66 -29.66
N ASP A 335 21.63 25.92 -30.57
CA ASP A 335 21.42 26.45 -31.93
C ASP A 335 20.07 27.19 -31.91
N GLU A 336 19.91 28.25 -32.69
CA GLU A 336 18.76 29.17 -32.65
C GLU A 336 17.40 28.47 -32.90
N ASP A 337 17.43 27.21 -33.36
CA ASP A 337 16.28 26.32 -33.60
C ASP A 337 15.77 25.54 -32.36
N ASN A 338 16.44 25.60 -31.19
CA ASN A 338 16.14 24.76 -30.02
C ASN A 338 14.98 25.22 -29.11
N LYS A 339 14.20 26.23 -29.49
CA LYS A 339 13.09 26.73 -28.65
C LYS A 339 11.84 25.85 -28.81
N GLY A 340 11.63 24.92 -27.87
CA GLY A 340 10.36 24.20 -27.70
C GLY A 340 10.32 22.80 -28.30
N ARG A 341 11.24 21.92 -27.88
CA ARG A 341 11.32 20.52 -28.31
C ARG A 341 11.61 19.60 -27.09
N THR A 342 11.35 18.29 -27.21
CA THR A 342 11.70 17.30 -26.16
C THR A 342 13.21 17.21 -25.95
N HIS A 343 13.64 16.61 -24.84
CA HIS A 343 15.06 16.40 -24.52
C HIS A 343 15.44 14.93 -24.58
N LYS A 344 16.75 14.65 -24.70
CA LYS A 344 17.27 13.27 -24.62
C LYS A 344 16.87 12.63 -23.30
N VAL A 345 16.35 11.41 -23.37
CA VAL A 345 16.00 10.63 -22.17
C VAL A 345 17.26 10.39 -21.32
N GLY A 346 17.08 10.43 -20.01
CA GLY A 346 18.16 10.29 -19.03
C GLY A 346 19.07 11.50 -18.89
N GLY A 347 18.64 12.67 -19.35
CA GLY A 347 19.37 13.94 -19.18
C GLY A 347 19.28 14.52 -17.76
N ARG A 348 18.35 14.01 -16.94
CA ARG A 348 18.14 14.38 -15.54
C ARG A 348 18.45 13.21 -14.60
N LEU A 349 18.56 13.47 -13.32
CA LEU A 349 18.75 12.47 -12.28
C LEU A 349 17.52 11.56 -12.17
N PRO A 350 17.71 10.26 -11.89
CA PRO A 350 16.59 9.36 -11.70
C PRO A 350 15.93 9.55 -10.32
N ASN A 351 14.76 8.94 -10.13
CA ASN A 351 14.18 8.77 -8.80
C ASN A 351 14.94 7.71 -7.97
N ALA A 352 14.54 7.49 -6.71
CA ALA A 352 15.21 6.58 -5.78
C ALA A 352 15.31 5.11 -6.25
N TRP A 353 14.52 4.69 -7.24
CA TRP A 353 14.58 3.34 -7.83
C TRP A 353 15.37 3.27 -9.14
N GLY A 354 15.94 4.39 -9.59
CA GLY A 354 16.74 4.45 -10.82
C GLY A 354 15.92 4.65 -12.09
N LEU A 355 14.68 5.14 -12.00
CA LEU A 355 13.84 5.48 -13.15
C LEU A 355 14.06 6.94 -13.55
N TYR A 356 14.27 7.18 -14.83
CA TYR A 356 14.57 8.49 -15.39
C TYR A 356 13.34 9.12 -16.01
N ASP A 357 13.32 10.45 -16.05
CA ASP A 357 12.30 11.25 -16.73
C ASP A 357 10.87 10.98 -16.21
N MET A 358 10.73 10.63 -14.93
CA MET A 358 9.41 10.44 -14.30
C MET A 358 8.65 11.76 -14.11
N GLY A 359 9.34 12.90 -14.25
CA GLY A 359 8.77 14.24 -14.19
C GLY A 359 9.10 15.05 -15.44
N GLY A 360 8.09 15.35 -16.24
CA GLY A 360 8.22 16.18 -17.44
C GLY A 360 8.74 15.45 -18.67
N ASN A 361 9.38 16.19 -19.59
CA ASN A 361 9.74 15.75 -20.95
C ASN A 361 8.50 15.47 -21.80
N VAL A 362 7.88 14.30 -21.72
CA VAL A 362 6.57 14.05 -22.36
C VAL A 362 5.57 13.51 -21.36
N ASN A 363 4.29 13.79 -21.60
CA ASN A 363 3.24 13.09 -20.87
C ASN A 363 3.25 11.63 -21.29
N GLU A 364 3.23 10.71 -20.33
CA GLU A 364 3.24 9.28 -20.61
C GLU A 364 1.81 8.75 -20.62
N ILE A 365 1.40 8.15 -21.74
CA ILE A 365 0.10 7.48 -21.85
C ILE A 365 0.11 6.22 -20.98
N VAL A 366 -0.90 6.09 -20.12
CA VAL A 366 -1.13 4.90 -19.30
C VAL A 366 -2.28 4.05 -19.86
N HIS A 367 -2.45 2.84 -19.33
CA HIS A 367 -3.48 1.90 -19.76
C HIS A 367 -4.92 2.33 -19.38
N ASP A 368 -5.04 3.32 -18.51
CA ASP A 368 -6.29 3.78 -17.90
C ASP A 368 -7.01 4.85 -18.71
N PHE A 369 -8.31 5.01 -18.47
CA PHE A 369 -9.18 5.94 -19.21
C PHE A 369 -9.98 6.84 -18.26
N ALA A 370 -10.39 8.00 -18.73
CA ALA A 370 -11.30 8.91 -18.01
C ALA A 370 -12.78 8.56 -18.29
N VAL A 371 -13.64 8.66 -17.27
CA VAL A 371 -15.10 8.37 -17.34
C VAL A 371 -15.95 9.47 -16.68
N ASP A 372 -17.14 9.70 -17.23
CA ASP A 372 -18.12 10.68 -16.75
C ASP A 372 -18.49 10.48 -15.26
N PRO A 373 -18.30 11.50 -14.40
CA PRO A 373 -18.63 11.45 -12.97
C PRO A 373 -20.09 11.10 -12.66
N ALA A 374 -21.04 11.43 -13.54
CA ALA A 374 -22.46 11.10 -13.35
C ALA A 374 -22.74 9.60 -13.48
N THR A 375 -21.86 8.86 -14.14
CA THR A 375 -21.92 7.40 -14.30
C THR A 375 -20.90 6.66 -13.45
N ALA A 376 -19.90 7.37 -12.94
CA ALA A 376 -18.99 6.84 -11.96
C ALA A 376 -19.74 6.62 -10.65
N VAL A 377 -19.70 5.39 -10.16
CA VAL A 377 -20.11 5.11 -8.78
C VAL A 377 -19.20 5.96 -7.91
N SER A 378 -19.77 6.86 -7.11
CA SER A 378 -19.01 7.68 -6.17
C SER A 378 -18.02 6.77 -5.46
N SER A 379 -16.71 6.99 -5.66
CA SER A 379 -15.71 6.28 -4.88
C SER A 379 -15.94 6.66 -3.44
N ASP A 380 -16.53 5.73 -2.70
CA ASP A 380 -16.52 5.78 -1.26
C ASP A 380 -15.05 5.82 -0.77
N GLY A 381 -14.06 5.37 -1.56
CA GLY A 381 -12.69 5.17 -1.13
C GLY A 381 -12.44 3.69 -0.82
N SER A 382 -13.22 2.82 -1.48
CA SER A 382 -13.04 1.37 -1.49
C SER A 382 -11.63 0.99 -1.91
N TYR A 383 -11.13 -0.05 -1.27
CA TYR A 383 -9.94 -0.81 -1.64
C TYR A 383 -10.01 -1.31 -3.09
N GLU A 384 -8.92 -1.15 -3.84
CA GLU A 384 -8.79 -1.66 -5.21
C GLU A 384 -7.58 -2.59 -5.36
N VAL A 385 -7.76 -3.67 -6.14
CA VAL A 385 -6.74 -4.67 -6.44
C VAL A 385 -6.50 -4.65 -7.95
N ASP A 386 -5.24 -4.43 -8.36
CA ASP A 386 -4.81 -4.26 -9.76
C ASP A 386 -5.75 -3.36 -10.59
N PRO A 387 -5.94 -2.09 -10.20
CA PRO A 387 -6.84 -1.21 -10.94
C PRO A 387 -6.35 -1.05 -12.38
N VAL A 388 -7.25 -1.39 -13.32
CA VAL A 388 -7.08 -1.26 -14.76
C VAL A 388 -8.30 -0.55 -15.34
N GLY A 389 -8.08 0.64 -15.90
CA GLY A 389 -9.15 1.52 -16.36
C GLY A 389 -9.37 2.66 -15.37
N PRO A 390 -10.42 3.49 -15.50
CA PRO A 390 -10.71 4.43 -14.42
C PRO A 390 -10.96 3.62 -13.15
N SER A 391 -10.07 3.74 -12.15
CA SER A 391 -10.41 3.34 -10.80
C SER A 391 -11.76 3.97 -10.44
N ARG A 392 -12.52 3.35 -9.52
CA ARG A 392 -13.79 3.94 -9.05
C ARG A 392 -13.56 5.37 -8.53
N ALA A 393 -12.35 5.67 -8.08
CA ALA A 393 -11.88 6.96 -7.57
C ALA A 393 -11.29 7.95 -8.59
N GLN A 394 -11.14 7.56 -9.87
CA GLN A 394 -10.50 8.36 -10.94
C GLN A 394 -11.47 9.07 -11.89
N ALA A 395 -12.77 9.08 -11.61
CA ALA A 395 -13.75 9.66 -12.51
C ALA A 395 -13.51 11.17 -12.72
N GLN A 396 -12.98 11.53 -13.89
CA GLN A 396 -12.81 12.91 -14.34
C GLN A 396 -13.93 13.33 -15.29
N ILE A 397 -14.27 14.62 -15.28
CA ILE A 397 -15.30 15.22 -16.16
C ILE A 397 -14.88 15.09 -17.63
N SER A 398 -15.50 14.19 -18.39
CA SER A 398 -15.45 14.24 -19.85
C SER A 398 -16.80 14.65 -20.44
N ALA A 399 -16.87 15.87 -20.97
CA ALA A 399 -17.96 16.32 -21.84
C ALA A 399 -17.87 15.72 -23.26
N TYR A 400 -16.87 14.86 -23.54
CA TYR A 400 -16.46 14.49 -24.90
C TYR A 400 -16.18 12.98 -25.12
N GLY A 401 -16.57 12.08 -24.21
CA GLY A 401 -16.40 10.61 -24.32
C GLY A 401 -15.14 10.04 -23.66
N ALA A 402 -14.92 8.72 -23.74
CA ALA A 402 -13.77 8.04 -23.12
C ALA A 402 -12.42 8.51 -23.73
N ARG A 403 -11.49 8.93 -22.87
CA ARG A 403 -10.14 9.43 -23.25
C ARG A 403 -9.08 8.69 -22.45
N SER A 404 -7.91 8.48 -23.03
CA SER A 404 -6.78 7.87 -22.31
C SER A 404 -6.23 8.84 -21.26
N GLN A 405 -5.84 8.30 -20.11
CA GLN A 405 -5.13 9.06 -19.08
C GLN A 405 -3.65 9.21 -19.44
N VAL A 406 -3.05 10.30 -18.99
CA VAL A 406 -1.61 10.55 -19.10
C VAL A 406 -1.04 11.01 -17.75
N ARG A 407 0.27 10.76 -17.54
CA ARG A 407 1.00 11.06 -16.30
C ARG A 407 2.33 11.79 -16.58
N GLY A 408 2.93 12.40 -15.56
CA GLY A 408 4.30 12.95 -15.58
C GLY A 408 4.45 14.41 -16.04
N GLY A 409 3.55 14.92 -16.89
CA GLY A 409 3.65 16.28 -17.44
C GLY A 409 4.67 16.38 -18.58
N GLY A 410 4.79 17.55 -19.22
CA GLY A 410 5.64 17.75 -20.41
C GLY A 410 6.62 18.92 -20.32
N TYR A 411 7.44 19.09 -21.35
CA TYR A 411 8.50 20.10 -21.43
C TYR A 411 8.02 21.54 -21.70
N SER A 412 6.73 21.80 -22.01
CA SER A 412 6.28 23.08 -22.63
C SER A 412 5.15 23.81 -21.88
N ASP A 413 4.96 25.11 -22.21
CA ASP A 413 4.04 26.08 -21.57
C ASP A 413 2.54 25.72 -21.56
N GLY A 414 2.11 24.55 -22.04
CA GLY A 414 0.72 24.10 -21.95
C GLY A 414 0.48 22.93 -21.00
N TYR A 415 1.54 22.16 -20.68
CA TYR A 415 1.49 20.91 -19.91
C TYR A 415 2.74 20.83 -19.05
N ALA A 416 2.79 21.64 -17.98
CA ALA A 416 3.91 21.67 -17.06
C ALA A 416 4.23 20.27 -16.49
N CYS A 417 5.43 20.11 -15.92
CA CYS A 417 5.74 18.93 -15.12
C CYS A 417 4.67 18.74 -14.03
N GLN A 418 4.25 17.50 -13.83
CA GLN A 418 3.11 17.15 -12.97
C GLN A 418 3.55 16.27 -11.82
N ARG A 419 2.88 16.44 -10.68
CA ARG A 419 3.08 15.54 -9.54
C ARG A 419 2.72 14.10 -9.90
N PRO A 420 3.34 13.09 -9.26
CA PRO A 420 3.10 11.69 -9.58
C PRO A 420 1.61 11.27 -9.55
N GLU A 421 0.84 11.87 -8.64
CA GLU A 421 -0.57 11.61 -8.39
C GLU A 421 -1.55 12.39 -9.28
N TYR A 422 -1.03 13.33 -10.07
CA TYR A 422 -1.85 14.11 -10.98
C TYR A 422 -2.21 13.29 -12.21
N VAL A 423 -3.49 13.28 -12.57
CA VAL A 423 -3.99 12.64 -13.79
C VAL A 423 -4.47 13.72 -14.75
N HIS A 424 -3.96 13.69 -15.98
CA HIS A 424 -4.50 14.51 -17.05
C HIS A 424 -5.18 13.62 -18.09
N GLU A 425 -6.28 14.08 -18.69
CA GLU A 425 -6.82 13.45 -19.90
C GLU A 425 -5.95 13.83 -21.11
N SER A 426 -5.71 12.92 -22.05
CA SER A 426 -5.22 13.39 -23.36
C SER A 426 -6.27 14.35 -23.95
N LEU A 427 -5.93 15.62 -24.24
CA LEU A 427 -6.88 16.62 -24.80
C LEU A 427 -7.51 16.22 -26.16
N ILE A 428 -7.14 15.05 -26.67
CA ILE A 428 -7.53 14.50 -27.95
C ILE A 428 -7.76 13.00 -27.66
N GLY A 429 -8.94 12.46 -27.99
CA GLY A 429 -9.35 11.09 -27.61
C GLY A 429 -8.45 9.97 -28.17
N GLU A 430 -8.87 8.71 -28.08
CA GLU A 430 -8.03 7.54 -28.42
C GLU A 430 -7.35 7.56 -29.82
N THR A 431 -7.92 8.31 -30.76
CA THR A 431 -7.47 8.49 -32.15
C THR A 431 -6.66 9.77 -32.41
N GLY A 432 -6.50 10.62 -31.39
CA GLY A 432 -5.92 11.94 -31.46
C GLY A 432 -4.41 11.98 -31.27
N TRP A 433 -3.71 12.79 -32.07
CA TRP A 433 -2.26 12.96 -32.01
C TRP A 433 -1.90 14.24 -31.26
N ASN A 434 -1.15 14.12 -30.16
CA ASN A 434 -0.73 15.26 -29.35
C ASN A 434 0.80 15.38 -29.30
N ARG A 435 1.33 16.57 -29.62
CA ARG A 435 2.78 16.86 -29.62
C ARG A 435 3.44 16.69 -28.25
N TRP A 436 2.68 16.54 -27.18
CA TRP A 436 3.22 16.43 -25.81
C TRP A 436 3.02 15.06 -25.18
N CYS A 437 2.57 14.05 -25.92
CA CYS A 437 2.34 12.69 -25.41
C CYS A 437 3.33 11.69 -26.02
N GLY A 438 4.05 10.99 -25.15
CA GLY A 438 4.84 9.82 -25.46
C GLY A 438 4.44 8.63 -24.59
N VAL A 439 5.33 7.66 -24.44
CA VAL A 439 5.00 6.39 -23.80
C VAL A 439 6.18 5.78 -23.05
N ARG A 440 5.86 5.08 -21.98
CA ARG A 440 6.72 4.13 -21.27
C ARG A 440 6.05 2.77 -21.29
N LEU A 441 6.84 1.71 -21.31
CA LEU A 441 6.32 0.34 -21.29
C LEU A 441 6.54 -0.31 -19.93
N ALA A 442 5.59 -1.14 -19.52
CA ALA A 442 5.69 -2.07 -18.42
C ALA A 442 5.57 -3.52 -18.93
N CYS A 443 5.99 -4.48 -18.13
CA CYS A 443 5.82 -5.91 -18.38
C CYS A 443 5.52 -6.60 -17.06
N PRO A 444 4.34 -7.22 -16.90
CA PRO A 444 4.04 -7.99 -15.70
C PRO A 444 5.03 -9.15 -15.57
N ILE A 445 5.42 -9.47 -14.33
CA ILE A 445 6.13 -10.71 -14.04
C ILE A 445 5.05 -11.76 -13.80
N ALA A 446 4.83 -12.59 -14.81
CA ALA A 446 3.95 -13.74 -14.67
C ALA A 446 4.54 -14.64 -13.57
N GLN A 447 3.85 -14.78 -12.44
CA GLN A 447 4.10 -15.92 -11.58
C GLN A 447 3.63 -17.18 -12.35
N VAL A 448 4.42 -18.26 -12.34
CA VAL A 448 3.85 -19.60 -12.51
C VAL A 448 2.71 -19.65 -11.50
N HIS A 449 1.47 -19.95 -11.92
CA HIS A 449 0.28 -19.98 -11.07
C HIS A 449 0.59 -20.57 -9.70
N HIS A 450 1.03 -19.70 -8.80
CA HIS A 450 0.61 -19.70 -7.45
C HIS A 450 -0.69 -18.93 -7.54
N GLU A 451 -1.73 -19.55 -7.01
CA GLU A 451 -2.96 -18.87 -6.66
C GLU A 451 -2.62 -17.47 -6.12
N PRO A 452 -3.43 -16.45 -6.47
CA PRO A 452 -3.14 -15.06 -6.13
C PRO A 452 -2.65 -14.95 -4.69
N LEU A 453 -1.64 -14.10 -4.45
CA LEU A 453 -1.16 -13.78 -3.10
C LEU A 453 -2.22 -13.05 -2.23
N ASP A 454 -3.49 -13.10 -2.62
CA ASP A 454 -4.67 -12.93 -1.75
C ASP A 454 -4.96 -14.17 -0.88
N GLU A 455 -4.26 -15.27 -1.09
CA GLU A 455 -4.36 -16.42 -0.23
C GLU A 455 -3.23 -16.37 0.79
N THR A 456 -3.57 -15.84 1.97
CA THR A 456 -2.96 -16.31 3.22
C THR A 456 -2.73 -17.82 3.10
N PRO A 457 -1.48 -18.32 3.26
CA PRO A 457 -1.18 -19.71 2.92
C PRO A 457 -2.15 -20.61 3.66
N PHE A 458 -2.95 -21.36 2.91
CA PHE A 458 -3.93 -22.23 3.52
C PHE A 458 -3.22 -23.40 4.19
N ALA A 459 -3.49 -23.62 5.47
CA ALA A 459 -3.14 -24.88 6.10
C ALA A 459 -3.94 -25.98 5.41
N LYS A 460 -3.30 -27.10 5.03
CA LYS A 460 -3.98 -28.24 4.41
C LYS A 460 -5.03 -28.81 5.37
N PRO A 461 -6.34 -28.61 5.13
CA PRO A 461 -7.35 -29.01 6.07
C PRO A 461 -8.01 -30.32 5.64
N GLU A 462 -8.35 -31.14 6.62
CA GLU A 462 -9.20 -32.33 6.45
C GLU A 462 -10.43 -32.15 7.32
N ILE A 463 -11.61 -32.11 6.70
CA ILE A 463 -12.88 -32.06 7.44
C ILE A 463 -13.45 -33.47 7.57
N SER A 464 -13.92 -33.79 8.77
CA SER A 464 -14.69 -34.99 9.07
C SER A 464 -15.94 -34.60 9.83
N PHE A 465 -16.99 -35.41 9.74
CA PHE A 465 -18.25 -35.17 10.45
C PHE A 465 -18.58 -36.39 11.32
N ASP A 466 -18.85 -36.13 12.59
CA ASP A 466 -19.30 -37.15 13.54
C ASP A 466 -20.82 -37.20 13.54
N GLU A 467 -21.38 -38.28 13.00
CA GLU A 467 -22.83 -38.48 12.91
C GLU A 467 -23.52 -38.55 14.28
N ALA A 468 -22.83 -39.01 15.33
CA ALA A 468 -23.42 -39.17 16.66
C ALA A 468 -23.50 -37.84 17.42
N THR A 469 -22.49 -36.99 17.26
CA THR A 469 -22.42 -35.68 17.94
C THR A 469 -22.87 -34.52 17.07
N ARG A 470 -23.07 -34.76 15.76
CA ARG A 470 -23.38 -33.77 14.72
C ARG A 470 -22.30 -32.68 14.58
N GLU A 471 -21.08 -32.99 15.01
CA GLU A 471 -19.94 -32.08 15.04
C GLU A 471 -19.05 -32.29 13.82
N ALA A 472 -18.73 -31.20 13.11
CA ALA A 472 -17.69 -31.16 12.11
C ALA A 472 -16.33 -30.89 12.77
N VAL A 473 -15.34 -31.74 12.50
CA VAL A 473 -13.96 -31.61 12.98
C VAL A 473 -13.06 -31.34 11.79
N VAL A 474 -12.44 -30.17 11.77
CA VAL A 474 -11.43 -29.78 10.79
C VAL A 474 -10.06 -29.97 11.40
N CYS A 475 -9.28 -30.92 10.88
CA CYS A 475 -7.88 -31.08 11.23
C CYS A 475 -7.02 -30.29 10.25
N TYR A 476 -6.01 -29.57 10.73
CA TYR A 476 -5.08 -28.86 9.86
C TYR A 476 -3.66 -28.87 10.44
N THR A 477 -2.67 -28.69 9.57
CA THR A 477 -1.26 -28.60 9.98
C THR A 477 -0.73 -27.20 9.71
N LEU A 478 -0.31 -26.51 10.77
CA LEU A 478 0.33 -25.21 10.69
C LEU A 478 1.84 -25.38 10.49
N SER A 479 2.34 -24.93 9.35
CA SER A 479 3.75 -25.08 8.96
C SER A 479 4.62 -23.87 9.39
N GLY A 480 5.94 -24.08 9.52
CA GLY A 480 6.92 -23.06 9.90
C GLY A 480 7.31 -23.09 11.39
N ASP A 481 8.03 -22.06 11.84
CA ASP A 481 8.64 -22.02 13.18
C ASP A 481 8.07 -20.91 14.08
N VAL A 482 7.11 -20.13 13.59
CA VAL A 482 6.52 -18.98 14.30
C VAL A 482 5.02 -19.15 14.50
N PRO A 483 4.44 -18.66 15.62
CA PRO A 483 3.00 -18.67 15.83
C PRO A 483 2.27 -17.82 14.77
N LYS A 484 1.08 -18.27 14.36
CA LYS A 484 0.22 -17.58 13.39
C LYS A 484 -1.18 -17.42 13.95
N ILE A 485 -1.94 -16.44 13.46
CA ILE A 485 -3.38 -16.36 13.73
C ILE A 485 -4.09 -17.24 12.71
N VAL A 486 -5.02 -18.06 13.17
CA VAL A 486 -5.77 -18.96 12.28
C VAL A 486 -7.22 -18.52 12.20
N THR A 487 -7.78 -18.41 11.00
CA THR A 487 -9.23 -18.21 10.79
C THR A 487 -9.76 -19.30 9.84
N VAL A 488 -11.07 -19.51 9.82
CA VAL A 488 -11.69 -20.53 8.96
C VAL A 488 -12.82 -19.94 8.13
N ASP A 489 -12.94 -20.40 6.90
CA ASP A 489 -14.12 -20.25 6.06
C ASP A 489 -14.59 -21.64 5.60
N ILE A 490 -15.89 -21.78 5.40
CA ILE A 490 -16.53 -23.02 4.96
C ILE A 490 -17.36 -22.68 3.75
N LYS A 491 -17.15 -23.46 2.69
CA LYS A 491 -17.73 -23.23 1.38
C LYS A 491 -18.61 -24.40 0.96
N THR A 492 -19.68 -24.07 0.25
CA THR A 492 -20.56 -25.03 -0.45
C THR A 492 -20.57 -24.67 -1.92
N ASN A 493 -20.38 -25.66 -2.81
CA ASN A 493 -20.27 -25.41 -4.25
C ASN A 493 -19.23 -24.33 -4.62
N GLY A 494 -18.14 -24.23 -3.86
CA GLY A 494 -17.09 -23.22 -4.04
C GLY A 494 -17.40 -21.82 -3.50
N CYS A 495 -18.58 -21.60 -2.89
CA CYS A 495 -18.99 -20.30 -2.34
C CYS A 495 -19.00 -20.34 -0.80
N SER A 496 -18.45 -19.30 -0.15
CA SER A 496 -18.53 -19.16 1.32
C SER A 496 -20.00 -19.19 1.75
N ILE A 497 -20.28 -19.95 2.81
CA ILE A 497 -21.60 -19.92 3.44
C ILE A 497 -21.82 -18.62 4.23
N GLY A 498 -20.79 -17.76 4.35
CA GLY A 498 -20.83 -16.52 5.08
C GLY A 498 -20.52 -16.72 6.56
N THR A 499 -19.61 -15.89 7.08
CA THR A 499 -19.06 -16.01 8.44
C THR A 499 -20.09 -15.84 9.56
N ARG A 500 -21.25 -15.23 9.27
CA ARG A 500 -22.39 -15.14 10.18
C ARG A 500 -23.00 -16.49 10.54
N ASN A 501 -22.79 -17.51 9.72
CA ASN A 501 -23.23 -18.89 9.97
C ASN A 501 -22.21 -19.71 10.79
N PHE A 502 -21.14 -19.06 11.26
CA PHE A 502 -20.12 -19.61 12.17
C PHE A 502 -20.33 -19.14 13.61
N SER A 503 -21.46 -19.46 14.23
CA SER A 503 -21.52 -19.51 15.71
C SER A 503 -20.83 -20.77 16.25
N ASP A 504 -20.55 -20.84 17.55
CA ASP A 504 -20.07 -22.03 18.25
C ASP A 504 -18.83 -22.74 17.68
N LEU A 505 -17.95 -22.01 16.98
CA LEU A 505 -16.63 -22.49 16.60
C LEU A 505 -15.73 -22.67 17.84
N GLY A 506 -15.10 -23.84 17.95
CA GLY A 506 -14.16 -24.18 19.01
C GLY A 506 -12.82 -24.70 18.48
N GLY A 507 -11.84 -24.84 19.38
CA GLY A 507 -10.51 -25.34 19.05
C GLY A 507 -9.51 -24.25 18.67
N ASP A 508 -8.53 -24.60 17.85
CA ASP A 508 -7.43 -23.72 17.41
C ASP A 508 -7.87 -22.83 16.24
N VAL A 509 -8.82 -21.92 16.49
CA VAL A 509 -9.36 -21.00 15.50
C VAL A 509 -9.60 -19.62 16.10
N ASN A 510 -9.54 -18.59 15.26
CA ASN A 510 -9.66 -17.18 15.59
C ASN A 510 -8.68 -16.76 16.69
N ARG A 511 -7.50 -17.37 16.80
CA ARG A 511 -6.51 -17.09 17.85
C ARG A 511 -5.10 -17.31 17.35
N ILE A 512 -4.11 -16.88 18.13
CA ILE A 512 -2.70 -17.22 17.89
C ILE A 512 -2.50 -18.70 18.21
N VAL A 513 -1.93 -19.44 17.27
CA VAL A 513 -1.68 -20.88 17.32
C VAL A 513 -0.21 -21.14 16.99
N ASN A 514 0.46 -21.98 17.78
CA ASN A 514 1.85 -22.38 17.52
C ASN A 514 1.91 -23.38 16.35
N PRO A 515 3.04 -23.52 15.62
CA PRO A 515 3.17 -24.55 14.60
C PRO A 515 2.88 -25.96 15.11
N GLY A 516 2.26 -26.81 14.29
CA GLY A 516 1.86 -28.17 14.66
C GLY A 516 0.56 -28.66 14.06
N ASN A 517 0.02 -29.74 14.62
CA ASN A 517 -1.26 -30.33 14.22
C ASN A 517 -2.37 -29.83 15.13
N HIS A 518 -3.46 -29.35 14.52
CA HIS A 518 -4.51 -28.62 15.21
C HIS A 518 -5.90 -29.07 14.77
N ARG A 519 -6.90 -28.70 15.57
CA ARG A 519 -8.30 -29.05 15.32
C ARG A 519 -9.22 -27.85 15.53
N ILE A 520 -10.21 -27.73 14.65
CA ILE A 520 -11.35 -26.82 14.77
C ILE A 520 -12.60 -27.67 14.90
N TYR A 521 -13.47 -27.30 15.82
CA TYR A 521 -14.76 -27.94 16.05
C TYR A 521 -15.86 -26.98 15.64
N TRP A 522 -16.85 -27.47 14.91
CA TRP A 522 -17.99 -26.69 14.44
C TRP A 522 -19.26 -27.53 14.49
N ARG A 523 -20.39 -26.93 14.88
CA ARG A 523 -21.71 -27.61 14.94
C ARG A 523 -22.67 -26.96 13.95
N PRO A 524 -22.73 -27.44 12.71
CA PRO A 524 -23.48 -26.78 11.64
C PRO A 524 -24.98 -26.62 11.96
N ASP A 525 -25.56 -27.58 12.66
CA ASP A 525 -26.99 -27.63 13.00
C ASP A 525 -27.42 -26.58 14.04
N HIS A 526 -26.47 -26.04 14.81
CA HIS A 526 -26.71 -24.95 15.75
C HIS A 526 -26.49 -23.56 15.12
N THR A 527 -25.73 -23.49 14.03
CA THR A 527 -25.11 -22.24 13.57
C THR A 527 -25.60 -21.83 12.18
N TRP A 528 -26.14 -22.77 11.42
CA TRP A 528 -26.66 -22.57 10.07
C TRP A 528 -28.19 -22.79 10.04
N ASP A 529 -28.93 -21.79 10.52
CA ASP A 529 -30.38 -21.86 10.72
C ASP A 529 -31.14 -22.17 9.41
N GLY A 530 -32.14 -23.05 9.50
CA GLY A 530 -32.93 -23.52 8.35
C GLY A 530 -32.23 -24.55 7.43
N HIS A 531 -30.94 -24.86 7.66
CA HIS A 531 -30.21 -25.87 6.91
C HIS A 531 -30.06 -27.15 7.73
N VAL A 532 -30.80 -28.20 7.36
CA VAL A 532 -30.49 -29.54 7.82
C VAL A 532 -29.24 -29.98 7.05
N VAL A 533 -28.09 -30.06 7.72
CA VAL A 533 -26.92 -30.78 7.17
C VAL A 533 -27.24 -32.27 7.17
N ASP A 534 -28.07 -32.69 6.22
CA ASP A 534 -28.31 -34.08 5.82
C ASP A 534 -27.27 -34.50 4.75
N THR A 535 -26.40 -33.55 4.36
CA THR A 535 -25.46 -33.63 3.25
C THR A 535 -24.21 -34.39 3.66
N ARG A 536 -23.80 -35.32 2.79
CA ARG A 536 -22.46 -35.91 2.82
C ARG A 536 -21.41 -34.80 2.92
N VAL A 537 -20.41 -35.00 3.77
CA VAL A 537 -19.25 -34.10 3.96
C VAL A 537 -18.59 -33.71 2.62
N ASP A 538 -18.78 -34.53 1.58
CA ASP A 538 -18.26 -34.37 0.23
C ASP A 538 -18.64 -33.04 -0.48
N ASP A 539 -19.72 -32.35 -0.06
CA ASP A 539 -20.14 -31.06 -0.66
C ASP A 539 -19.60 -29.83 0.10
N LEU A 540 -18.96 -30.03 1.25
CA LEU A 540 -18.35 -28.98 2.07
C LEU A 540 -16.85 -28.92 1.81
N THR A 541 -16.37 -27.72 1.49
CA THR A 541 -14.93 -27.43 1.42
C THR A 541 -14.57 -26.48 2.55
N VAL A 542 -13.44 -26.71 3.20
CA VAL A 542 -12.98 -25.86 4.31
C VAL A 542 -11.69 -25.17 3.90
N GLU A 543 -11.63 -23.89 4.23
CA GLU A 543 -10.46 -23.05 4.03
C GLU A 543 -9.94 -22.58 5.39
N VAL A 544 -8.75 -23.04 5.77
CA VAL A 544 -8.07 -22.60 6.99
C VAL A 544 -7.00 -21.59 6.62
N ARG A 545 -7.25 -20.31 6.93
CA ARG A 545 -6.36 -19.19 6.60
C ARG A 545 -5.38 -18.92 7.72
N GLU A 546 -4.12 -18.70 7.34
CA GLU A 546 -3.04 -18.37 8.25
C GLU A 546 -2.65 -16.89 8.12
N TRP A 547 -2.66 -16.15 9.21
CA TRP A 547 -2.26 -14.74 9.26
C TRP A 547 -1.01 -14.58 10.11
N THR A 548 -0.11 -13.70 9.69
CA THR A 548 1.01 -13.30 10.54
C THR A 548 0.51 -12.44 11.70
N THR A 549 1.19 -12.50 12.85
CA THR A 549 0.81 -11.70 14.03
C THR A 549 1.00 -10.19 13.81
N ASN A 550 1.84 -9.80 12.85
CA ASN A 550 2.07 -8.40 12.44
C ASN A 550 1.12 -7.91 11.32
N ASN A 551 0.34 -8.80 10.70
CA ASN A 551 -0.75 -8.45 9.80
C ASN A 551 -2.00 -9.28 10.14
N PRO A 552 -2.58 -9.04 11.34
CA PRO A 552 -3.72 -9.80 11.82
C PRO A 552 -5.00 -9.48 11.02
N PRO A 553 -6.06 -10.28 11.19
CA PRO A 553 -7.41 -9.96 10.72
C PRO A 553 -7.91 -8.59 11.19
N ASP A 554 -8.98 -8.10 10.58
CA ASP A 554 -9.47 -6.73 10.78
C ASP A 554 -10.09 -6.44 12.15
N TYR A 555 -10.54 -7.47 12.88
CA TYR A 555 -11.15 -7.33 14.19
C TYR A 555 -10.45 -8.21 15.22
N ALA A 556 -10.31 -7.70 16.44
CA ALA A 556 -9.89 -8.47 17.61
C ALA A 556 -10.88 -8.26 18.76
N VAL A 557 -11.26 -9.33 19.43
CA VAL A 557 -12.21 -9.34 20.55
C VAL A 557 -11.51 -9.87 21.79
N ILE A 558 -11.43 -9.05 22.82
CA ILE A 558 -10.84 -9.39 24.11
C ILE A 558 -11.98 -9.69 25.09
N ASP A 559 -12.00 -10.89 25.66
CA ASP A 559 -13.02 -11.27 26.65
C ASP A 559 -12.63 -10.80 28.05
N LEU A 560 -13.15 -9.66 28.49
CA LEU A 560 -12.83 -9.05 29.79
C LEU A 560 -13.37 -9.86 30.98
N ALA A 561 -14.34 -10.74 30.76
CA ALA A 561 -14.88 -11.62 31.79
C ALA A 561 -14.17 -12.98 31.86
N GLY A 562 -13.41 -13.33 30.82
CA GLY A 562 -12.69 -14.59 30.70
C GLY A 562 -11.37 -14.61 31.50
N PRO A 563 -10.89 -15.79 31.91
CA PRO A 563 -9.60 -15.91 32.58
C PRO A 563 -8.46 -15.51 31.63
N ASN A 564 -7.57 -14.62 32.08
CA ASN A 564 -6.45 -14.08 31.29
C ASN A 564 -6.85 -13.33 30.02
N LEU A 565 -8.09 -12.83 29.94
CA LEU A 565 -8.58 -11.95 28.88
C LEU A 565 -8.29 -12.50 27.46
N PRO A 566 -8.81 -13.69 27.10
CA PRO A 566 -8.49 -14.32 25.82
C PRO A 566 -8.87 -13.42 24.65
N VAL A 567 -8.05 -13.45 23.60
CA VAL A 567 -8.19 -12.64 22.40
C VAL A 567 -8.60 -13.51 21.22
N PHE A 568 -9.64 -13.08 20.52
CA PHE A 568 -10.15 -13.72 19.31
C PHE A 568 -10.07 -12.79 18.11
N TYR A 569 -9.68 -13.27 16.93
CA TYR A 569 -9.48 -12.48 15.73
C TYR A 569 -10.48 -12.86 14.63
N TYR A 570 -11.01 -11.86 13.92
CA TYR A 570 -12.04 -12.04 12.91
C TYR A 570 -11.74 -11.22 11.64
N VAL A 571 -12.01 -11.82 10.48
CA VAL A 571 -11.65 -11.28 9.16
C VAL A 571 -12.43 -10.04 8.76
N ASP A 572 -13.64 -9.88 9.29
CA ASP A 572 -14.51 -8.73 9.05
C ASP A 572 -15.57 -8.61 10.17
N GLU A 573 -16.40 -7.56 10.12
CA GLU A 573 -17.48 -7.32 11.07
C GLU A 573 -18.52 -8.45 11.10
N GLY A 574 -18.82 -9.04 9.95
CA GLY A 574 -19.78 -10.13 9.80
C GLY A 574 -19.30 -11.43 10.44
N ALA A 575 -17.99 -11.61 10.58
CA ALA A 575 -17.39 -12.74 11.27
C ALA A 575 -17.40 -12.61 12.80
N VAL A 576 -17.67 -11.43 13.34
CA VAL A 576 -17.79 -11.23 14.79
C VAL A 576 -19.10 -11.88 15.29
N PRO A 577 -19.06 -12.85 16.22
CA PRO A 577 -20.23 -13.61 16.62
C PRO A 577 -21.40 -12.74 17.10
N GLY A 578 -22.57 -12.90 16.49
CA GLY A 578 -23.78 -12.12 16.81
C GLY A 578 -23.76 -10.66 16.34
N GLY A 579 -22.73 -10.24 15.59
CA GLY A 579 -22.54 -8.88 15.09
C GLY A 579 -21.96 -7.93 16.15
N VAL A 580 -21.19 -6.93 15.72
CA VAL A 580 -20.45 -6.02 16.63
C VAL A 580 -21.36 -5.19 17.54
N THR A 581 -22.62 -4.97 17.17
CA THR A 581 -23.62 -4.28 18.02
C THR A 581 -24.26 -5.17 19.08
N ASN A 582 -23.91 -6.46 19.15
CA ASN A 582 -24.39 -7.35 20.21
C ASN A 582 -24.01 -6.83 21.60
N GLU A 583 -24.94 -6.94 22.53
CA GLU A 583 -24.83 -6.43 23.90
C GLU A 583 -23.58 -6.92 24.64
N ILE A 584 -23.09 -8.13 24.34
CA ILE A 584 -21.87 -8.67 24.96
C ILE A 584 -20.64 -7.79 24.69
N TYR A 585 -20.57 -7.12 23.54
CA TYR A 585 -19.47 -6.25 23.11
C TYR A 585 -19.55 -4.84 23.68
N LYS A 586 -20.69 -4.48 24.28
CA LYS A 586 -20.90 -3.25 25.05
C LYS A 586 -20.72 -3.49 26.55
N HIS A 587 -20.44 -4.73 26.96
CA HIS A 587 -20.52 -5.14 28.35
C HIS A 587 -19.30 -5.94 28.83
N SER A 588 -19.13 -7.18 28.37
CA SER A 588 -18.09 -8.12 28.88
C SER A 588 -16.97 -8.41 27.91
N LYS A 589 -17.09 -7.98 26.65
CA LYS A 589 -16.07 -8.12 25.62
C LYS A 589 -15.70 -6.74 25.09
N LEU A 590 -14.42 -6.56 24.77
CA LEU A 590 -13.88 -5.36 24.14
C LEU A 590 -13.55 -5.69 22.69
N VAL A 591 -14.19 -5.01 21.74
CA VAL A 591 -13.94 -5.18 20.30
C VAL A 591 -13.02 -4.08 19.82
N MET A 592 -11.94 -4.47 19.16
CA MET A 592 -10.93 -3.61 18.55
C MET A 592 -11.01 -3.78 17.03
N ARG A 593 -11.03 -2.66 16.31
CA ARG A 593 -10.91 -2.58 14.85
C ARG A 593 -9.47 -2.23 14.49
N LYS A 594 -8.85 -2.98 13.57
CA LYS A 594 -7.57 -2.62 12.95
C LYS A 594 -7.81 -1.41 12.05
N ILE A 595 -7.09 -0.32 12.25
CA ILE A 595 -7.19 0.88 11.42
C ILE A 595 -6.11 0.81 10.36
N PRO A 596 -6.46 0.80 9.05
CA PRO A 596 -5.50 0.69 7.95
C PRO A 596 -4.79 2.02 7.73
N ALA A 597 -3.80 2.28 8.57
CA ALA A 597 -3.07 3.53 8.66
C ALA A 597 -1.66 3.43 8.10
N ALA A 598 -1.09 2.23 8.01
CA ALA A 598 0.28 2.02 7.53
C ALA A 598 0.49 2.70 6.17
N ASN A 599 1.53 3.53 6.09
CA ASN A 599 1.95 4.25 4.88
C ASN A 599 0.88 5.18 4.30
N VAL A 600 -0.04 5.66 5.14
CA VAL A 600 -1.04 6.66 4.74
C VAL A 600 -0.53 8.06 5.04
N LEU A 601 -0.30 8.85 3.99
CA LEU A 601 -0.20 10.31 4.07
C LEU A 601 -1.60 10.92 4.00
N TRP A 602 -1.96 11.77 4.96
CA TRP A 602 -3.26 12.43 5.00
C TRP A 602 -3.17 13.84 5.59
N CYS A 603 -4.20 14.66 5.39
CA CYS A 603 -4.26 16.02 5.89
C CYS A 603 -5.15 16.10 7.13
N MET A 604 -4.55 16.47 8.26
CA MET A 604 -5.20 16.65 9.56
C MET A 604 -5.56 18.11 9.78
N GLY A 605 -6.71 18.37 10.43
CA GLY A 605 -7.15 19.70 10.81
C GLY A 605 -8.18 20.31 9.86
N GLY A 606 -8.49 21.58 10.10
CA GLY A 606 -9.49 22.35 9.37
C GLY A 606 -8.91 23.11 8.19
N GLY A 607 -9.46 22.85 6.99
CA GLY A 607 -9.13 23.55 5.75
C GLY A 607 -10.06 24.74 5.46
N LYS A 608 -10.09 25.18 4.19
CA LYS A 608 -10.97 26.27 3.70
C LYS A 608 -12.47 26.04 3.99
N TRP A 609 -12.90 24.79 4.13
CA TRP A 609 -14.30 24.42 4.40
C TRP A 609 -14.73 24.68 5.85
N ASP A 610 -13.78 24.83 6.78
CA ASP A 610 -14.05 25.32 8.13
C ASP A 610 -14.06 26.86 8.23
N ALA A 611 -13.86 27.57 7.11
CA ALA A 611 -13.82 29.04 7.10
C ALA A 611 -15.19 29.62 7.49
N GLY A 612 -15.22 30.30 8.63
CA GLY A 612 -16.44 30.88 9.22
C GLY A 612 -17.00 30.10 10.41
N LEU A 613 -16.44 28.93 10.72
CA LEU A 613 -16.74 28.17 11.94
C LEU A 613 -15.78 28.56 13.08
N PRO A 614 -16.15 28.35 14.37
CA PRO A 614 -15.34 28.78 15.51
C PRO A 614 -13.89 28.25 15.45
N PRO A 615 -12.89 29.02 15.91
CA PRO A 615 -11.45 28.81 15.68
C PRO A 615 -10.82 27.58 16.37
N GLU A 616 -11.64 26.67 16.90
CA GLU A 616 -11.22 25.51 17.68
C GLU A 616 -10.88 24.30 16.78
N SER A 617 -10.16 24.54 15.68
CA SER A 617 -9.64 23.52 14.76
C SER A 617 -8.13 23.72 14.58
N ALA A 618 -7.37 22.62 14.52
CA ALA A 618 -5.97 22.69 14.12
C ALA A 618 -5.87 23.16 12.66
N SER A 619 -4.82 23.89 12.29
CA SER A 619 -4.55 24.27 10.91
C SER A 619 -4.26 23.00 10.10
N ALA A 620 -4.73 22.96 8.86
CA ALA A 620 -4.42 21.87 7.93
C ALA A 620 -2.89 21.60 7.87
N HIS A 621 -2.49 20.36 8.14
CA HIS A 621 -1.11 19.89 8.06
C HIS A 621 -1.05 18.39 7.75
N TYR A 622 0.08 17.92 7.25
CA TYR A 622 0.21 16.52 6.82
C TYR A 622 0.70 15.61 7.93
N VAL A 623 0.07 14.44 8.01
CA VAL A 623 0.42 13.35 8.92
C VAL A 623 0.63 12.08 8.12
N GLN A 624 1.66 11.32 8.48
CA GLN A 624 1.93 9.98 7.99
C GLN A 624 1.94 8.99 9.16
N PHE A 625 1.23 7.88 9.03
CA PHE A 625 1.39 6.74 9.95
C PHE A 625 2.31 5.68 9.33
N THR A 626 3.20 5.10 10.15
CA THR A 626 4.11 4.03 9.69
C THR A 626 3.51 2.64 9.83
N ARG A 627 2.44 2.50 10.61
CA ARG A 627 1.84 1.22 10.97
C ARG A 627 0.33 1.31 11.15
N ASP A 628 -0.32 0.18 10.97
CA ASP A 628 -1.69 -0.01 11.42
C ASP A 628 -1.76 0.00 12.95
N TYR A 629 -2.91 0.35 13.48
CA TYR A 629 -3.18 0.32 14.92
C TYR A 629 -4.59 -0.18 15.19
N TRP A 630 -4.76 -0.85 16.32
CA TRP A 630 -6.07 -1.20 16.86
C TRP A 630 -6.74 0.03 17.46
N MET A 631 -8.05 0.16 17.31
CA MET A 631 -8.89 1.13 18.02
C MET A 631 -10.18 0.46 18.49
N SER A 632 -10.60 0.70 19.74
CA SER A 632 -11.85 0.12 20.23
C SER A 632 -13.05 0.64 19.43
N VAL A 633 -13.96 -0.26 19.06
CA VAL A 633 -15.11 0.05 18.18
C VAL A 633 -16.08 1.04 18.85
N PHE A 634 -16.24 0.92 20.16
CA PHE A 634 -17.02 1.82 20.99
C PHE A 634 -16.11 2.62 21.92
N GLN A 635 -16.64 3.70 22.46
CA GLN A 635 -16.16 4.27 23.71
C GLN A 635 -16.17 3.17 24.79
N ILE A 636 -15.19 3.20 25.70
CA ILE A 636 -15.14 2.22 26.79
C ILE A 636 -16.39 2.35 27.64
N THR A 637 -17.13 1.26 27.82
CA THR A 637 -18.35 1.28 28.62
C THR A 637 -18.05 1.20 30.11
N GLU A 638 -19.01 1.63 30.91
CA GLU A 638 -18.94 1.52 32.37
C GLU A 638 -18.67 0.08 32.82
N ARG A 639 -19.27 -0.91 32.14
CA ARG A 639 -19.04 -2.31 32.50
C ARG A 639 -17.65 -2.80 32.12
N GLN A 640 -17.17 -2.46 30.93
CA GLN A 640 -15.81 -2.81 30.52
C GLN A 640 -14.79 -2.20 31.48
N TYR A 641 -15.00 -0.95 31.89
CA TYR A 641 -14.22 -0.30 32.94
C TYR A 641 -14.27 -1.05 34.27
N TYR A 642 -15.46 -1.50 34.69
CA TYR A 642 -15.63 -2.27 35.93
C TYR A 642 -14.90 -3.62 35.89
N PHE A 643 -14.94 -4.37 34.79
CA PHE A 643 -14.21 -5.65 34.68
C PHE A 643 -12.71 -5.49 34.94
N VAL A 644 -12.12 -4.38 34.49
CA VAL A 644 -10.68 -4.10 34.63
C VAL A 644 -10.35 -3.43 35.97
N SER A 645 -11.11 -2.40 36.35
CA SER A 645 -10.79 -1.53 37.50
C SER A 645 -11.46 -1.98 38.80
N GLN A 646 -12.45 -2.87 38.74
CA GLN A 646 -13.26 -3.35 39.88
C GLN A 646 -13.98 -2.22 40.65
N VAL A 647 -14.21 -1.08 39.99
CA VAL A 647 -14.91 0.08 40.52
C VAL A 647 -15.79 0.69 39.43
N CYS A 648 -16.94 1.23 39.83
CA CYS A 648 -17.81 1.99 38.93
C CYS A 648 -17.36 3.46 38.86
N GLY A 649 -17.10 3.97 37.67
CA GLY A 649 -16.62 5.32 37.39
C GLY A 649 -17.71 6.39 37.26
N SER A 650 -18.88 6.06 36.72
CA SER A 650 -19.93 7.04 36.41
C SER A 650 -20.88 7.39 37.58
N ASN A 651 -21.58 8.52 37.43
CA ASN A 651 -22.55 9.03 38.41
C ASN A 651 -23.98 8.47 38.23
N TYR A 652 -24.30 7.85 37.09
CA TYR A 652 -25.67 7.42 36.73
C TYR A 652 -26.01 6.00 37.20
N LYS A 653 -25.56 5.60 38.39
CA LYS A 653 -25.71 4.22 38.91
C LYS A 653 -27.16 3.77 39.10
N SER A 654 -28.10 4.71 39.15
CA SER A 654 -29.55 4.44 39.21
C SER A 654 -30.19 4.17 37.86
N ASP A 655 -29.52 4.50 36.76
CA ASP A 655 -30.02 4.23 35.41
C ASP A 655 -29.77 2.75 35.05
N PRO A 656 -30.79 1.97 34.66
CA PRO A 656 -30.60 0.56 34.31
C PRO A 656 -29.65 0.34 33.11
N ARG A 657 -29.43 1.36 32.29
CA ARG A 657 -28.59 1.32 31.08
C ARG A 657 -27.13 1.62 31.35
N HIS A 658 -26.79 2.11 32.55
CA HIS A 658 -25.46 2.67 32.86
C HIS A 658 -24.29 1.74 32.49
N TRP A 659 -24.46 0.43 32.61
CA TRP A 659 -23.43 -0.56 32.25
C TRP A 659 -22.98 -0.51 30.79
N LYS A 660 -23.85 -0.06 29.89
CA LYS A 660 -23.61 0.03 28.44
C LYS A 660 -23.40 1.46 27.96
N MET A 661 -23.59 2.43 28.85
CA MET A 661 -23.19 3.80 28.62
C MET A 661 -21.66 3.90 28.68
N PRO A 662 -21.07 4.88 27.97
CA PRO A 662 -19.63 5.08 28.04
C PRO A 662 -19.24 5.55 29.45
N VAL A 663 -18.12 5.03 29.96
CA VAL A 663 -17.56 5.43 31.25
C VAL A 663 -17.21 6.91 31.19
N HIS A 664 -17.66 7.65 32.20
CA HIS A 664 -17.46 9.08 32.28
C HIS A 664 -17.36 9.52 33.74
N ASN A 665 -17.15 10.81 33.97
CA ASN A 665 -16.86 11.36 35.30
C ASN A 665 -15.59 10.78 35.94
N ILE A 666 -14.62 10.43 35.10
CA ILE A 666 -13.29 10.02 35.49
C ILE A 666 -12.28 11.09 35.04
N SER A 667 -11.44 11.54 35.97
CA SER A 667 -10.31 12.41 35.65
C SER A 667 -9.25 11.65 34.84
N TRP A 668 -8.39 12.36 34.11
CA TRP A 668 -7.23 11.77 33.41
C TRP A 668 -6.44 10.77 34.27
N GLY A 669 -6.22 11.12 35.55
CA GLY A 669 -5.49 10.27 36.48
C GLY A 669 -6.17 8.92 36.76
N GLY A 670 -7.49 8.82 36.68
CA GLY A 670 -8.18 7.52 36.85
C GLY A 670 -7.90 6.55 35.71
N PHE A 671 -7.71 7.09 34.49
CA PHE A 671 -7.39 6.27 33.32
C PHE A 671 -5.90 5.91 33.25
N ALA A 672 -4.99 6.83 33.60
CA ALA A 672 -3.55 6.66 33.33
C ALA A 672 -2.58 6.82 34.53
N ASP A 673 -2.91 7.61 35.57
CA ASP A 673 -1.93 8.08 36.57
C ASP A 673 -2.17 7.54 38.00
N GLY A 674 -3.31 6.91 38.27
CA GLY A 674 -3.64 6.26 39.54
C GLY A 674 -3.72 7.16 40.78
N THR A 675 -3.53 8.48 40.68
CA THR A 675 -3.66 9.42 41.80
C THR A 675 -4.64 10.56 41.50
N HIS A 676 -5.53 10.86 42.45
CA HIS A 676 -6.46 12.01 42.39
C HIS A 676 -5.85 13.31 42.92
N SER A 677 -4.56 13.31 43.24
CA SER A 677 -3.86 14.44 43.84
C SER A 677 -2.55 14.70 43.12
N VAL A 678 -2.55 15.72 42.26
CA VAL A 678 -1.35 16.31 41.67
C VAL A 678 -0.51 16.91 42.79
N ARG A 679 0.45 16.16 43.33
CA ARG A 679 1.62 16.73 44.03
C ARG A 679 2.85 15.91 43.67
N GLY A 680 3.46 16.31 42.56
CA GLY A 680 4.88 16.19 42.25
C GLY A 680 5.56 14.84 42.52
N ALA A 681 5.66 14.01 41.48
CA ALA A 681 6.90 13.36 41.03
C ALA A 681 6.58 12.51 39.78
N ASP A 682 7.19 12.89 38.65
CA ASP A 682 7.59 12.00 37.54
C ASP A 682 6.53 11.30 36.66
N ALA A 683 5.35 11.87 36.45
CA ALA A 683 4.41 11.37 35.43
C ALA A 683 4.82 11.81 34.00
N VAL A 684 5.83 11.15 33.44
CA VAL A 684 6.35 11.37 32.09
C VAL A 684 5.47 10.64 31.05
N TRP A 685 4.14 10.71 31.09
CA TRP A 685 3.29 10.16 30.01
C TRP A 685 2.57 11.33 29.33
N PRO A 686 2.68 11.50 27.99
CA PRO A 686 3.21 10.57 26.98
C PRO A 686 4.73 10.54 26.78
N GLY A 687 5.54 11.36 27.47
CA GLY A 687 6.99 11.41 27.24
C GLY A 687 7.78 10.12 27.59
N SER A 688 7.09 9.05 27.97
CA SER A 688 7.54 7.72 28.36
C SER A 688 6.33 6.78 28.29
N SER A 689 6.58 5.47 28.17
CA SER A 689 5.55 4.43 28.15
C SER A 689 4.96 4.10 29.52
N TYR A 690 5.42 4.76 30.60
CA TYR A 690 4.97 4.47 31.95
C TYR A 690 3.52 4.91 32.17
N VAL A 691 2.67 3.94 32.53
CA VAL A 691 1.29 4.15 32.95
C VAL A 691 1.15 3.53 34.34
N ASN A 692 0.47 4.19 35.26
CA ASN A 692 0.36 3.71 36.64
C ASN A 692 -0.35 2.34 36.67
N PRO A 693 0.28 1.29 37.23
CA PRO A 693 -0.30 -0.04 37.40
C PRO A 693 -1.70 -0.09 38.03
N GLY A 694 -2.03 0.88 38.89
CA GLY A 694 -3.33 0.98 39.55
C GLY A 694 -4.44 1.64 38.71
N SER A 695 -4.09 2.30 37.60
CA SER A 695 -5.05 2.92 36.69
C SER A 695 -5.74 1.89 35.79
N PHE A 696 -6.80 2.29 35.09
CA PHE A 696 -7.48 1.42 34.13
C PHE A 696 -6.53 0.88 33.05
N LEU A 697 -5.76 1.76 32.39
CA LEU A 697 -4.81 1.34 31.35
C LEU A 697 -3.67 0.49 31.90
N GLY A 698 -3.15 0.80 33.09
CA GLY A 698 -2.09 0.01 33.73
C GLY A 698 -2.56 -1.41 34.04
N ARG A 699 -3.76 -1.55 34.60
CA ARG A 699 -4.39 -2.86 34.86
C ARG A 699 -4.65 -3.62 33.57
N LEU A 700 -5.18 -2.97 32.54
CA LEU A 700 -5.46 -3.62 31.26
C LEU A 700 -4.19 -4.14 30.59
N ARG A 701 -3.09 -3.36 30.59
CA ARG A 701 -1.77 -3.80 30.11
C ARG A 701 -1.21 -4.98 30.89
N GLN A 702 -1.43 -5.04 32.21
CA GLN A 702 -1.01 -6.19 33.03
C GLN A 702 -1.83 -7.44 32.75
N LEU A 703 -3.15 -7.28 32.58
CA LEU A 703 -4.07 -8.39 32.35
C LEU A 703 -3.93 -8.96 30.93
N GLN A 704 -3.52 -8.15 29.95
CA GLN A 704 -3.31 -8.57 28.57
C GLN A 704 -2.01 -7.95 27.99
N PRO A 705 -0.84 -8.55 28.28
CA PRO A 705 0.46 -8.01 27.91
C PRO A 705 0.78 -8.10 26.41
N SER A 706 -0.02 -8.85 25.63
CA SER A 706 0.13 -8.93 24.17
C SER A 706 -0.28 -7.63 23.47
N PHE A 707 -0.94 -6.72 24.19
CA PHE A 707 -1.38 -5.42 23.69
C PHE A 707 -0.76 -4.30 24.51
N VAL A 708 -0.19 -3.31 23.82
CA VAL A 708 0.26 -2.06 24.44
C VAL A 708 -0.89 -1.04 24.37
N PHE A 709 -1.91 -1.22 25.22
CA PHE A 709 -3.10 -0.36 25.20
C PHE A 709 -2.78 1.07 25.59
N ASP A 710 -3.26 2.05 24.84
CA ASP A 710 -3.04 3.48 25.10
C ASP A 710 -4.30 4.30 24.77
N LEU A 711 -4.29 5.60 25.09
CA LEU A 711 -5.24 6.55 24.51
C LEU A 711 -4.83 6.87 23.07
N PRO A 712 -5.79 7.16 22.18
CA PRO A 712 -5.45 7.60 20.84
C PRO A 712 -4.64 8.90 20.90
N THR A 713 -3.62 9.01 20.05
CA THR A 713 -3.13 10.34 19.69
C THR A 713 -4.25 11.10 18.98
N GLU A 714 -4.19 12.41 19.01
CA GLU A 714 -5.16 13.27 18.35
C GLU A 714 -5.24 12.97 16.85
N SER A 715 -4.10 12.69 16.24
CA SER A 715 -4.01 12.30 14.83
C SER A 715 -4.68 10.97 14.56
N GLN A 716 -4.43 9.94 15.38
CA GLN A 716 -5.09 8.64 15.26
C GLN A 716 -6.61 8.76 15.43
N TRP A 717 -7.07 9.62 16.35
CA TRP A 717 -8.48 9.84 16.58
C TRP A 717 -9.16 10.46 15.35
N GLU A 718 -8.61 11.55 14.82
CA GLU A 718 -9.20 12.25 13.67
C GLU A 718 -9.16 11.39 12.40
N PHE A 719 -8.05 10.69 12.16
CA PHE A 719 -7.92 9.77 11.03
C PHE A 719 -8.99 8.68 11.08
N ALA A 720 -9.17 8.07 12.25
CA ALA A 720 -10.18 7.06 12.49
C ALA A 720 -11.60 7.61 12.33
N TYR A 721 -11.87 8.83 12.79
CA TYR A 721 -13.19 9.43 12.65
C TYR A 721 -13.54 9.69 11.19
N ARG A 722 -12.61 10.31 10.45
CA ARG A 722 -12.74 10.59 9.01
C ARG A 722 -12.92 9.33 8.17
N ALA A 723 -12.34 8.20 8.58
CA ALA A 723 -12.51 6.91 7.90
C ALA A 723 -12.33 6.97 6.37
N GLY A 724 -11.28 7.69 5.95
CA GLY A 724 -10.94 7.90 4.54
C GLY A 724 -11.64 9.07 3.84
N THR A 725 -12.50 9.83 4.52
CA THR A 725 -13.07 11.07 3.97
C THR A 725 -12.20 12.29 4.28
N ASP A 726 -12.32 13.32 3.46
CA ASP A 726 -11.72 14.65 3.62
C ASP A 726 -12.74 15.74 3.98
N THR A 727 -14.01 15.34 4.10
CA THR A 727 -15.16 16.19 4.38
C THR A 727 -15.20 16.72 5.82
N ILE A 728 -16.05 17.69 6.11
CA ILE A 728 -16.17 18.28 7.46
C ILE A 728 -16.60 17.22 8.50
N THR A 729 -17.49 16.31 8.12
CA THR A 729 -17.91 15.15 8.91
C THR A 729 -17.78 13.88 8.08
N PRO A 730 -17.75 12.67 8.67
CA PRO A 730 -17.64 11.42 7.90
C PRO A 730 -18.79 11.15 6.92
N TRP A 731 -19.91 11.88 7.06
CA TRP A 731 -21.09 11.76 6.21
C TRP A 731 -21.26 12.93 5.23
N GLY A 732 -20.31 13.86 5.17
CA GLY A 732 -20.28 14.95 4.19
C GLY A 732 -19.93 16.31 4.77
N ASP A 733 -20.12 17.35 3.97
CA ASP A 733 -19.79 18.74 4.32
C ASP A 733 -20.96 19.50 4.96
N GLU A 734 -22.16 18.92 4.98
CA GLU A 734 -23.29 19.53 5.68
C GLU A 734 -23.16 19.34 7.20
N VAL A 735 -23.06 20.46 7.91
CA VAL A 735 -23.05 20.50 9.38
C VAL A 735 -24.34 21.17 9.85
N SER A 736 -25.32 20.36 10.22
CA SER A 736 -26.63 20.82 10.70
C SER A 736 -27.18 19.85 11.75
N ALA A 737 -28.15 20.31 12.54
CA ALA A 737 -28.87 19.42 13.46
C ALA A 737 -29.52 18.25 12.71
N GLU A 738 -30.09 18.50 11.52
CA GLU A 738 -30.69 17.47 10.68
C GLU A 738 -29.65 16.47 10.15
N ALA A 739 -28.53 16.96 9.61
CA ALA A 739 -27.46 16.11 9.10
C ALA A 739 -26.86 15.19 10.18
N SER A 740 -26.90 15.61 11.45
CA SER A 740 -26.40 14.83 12.59
C SER A 740 -27.36 13.74 13.10
N ARG A 741 -28.65 13.82 12.78
CA ARG A 741 -29.66 12.84 13.25
C ARG A 741 -29.36 11.44 12.75
N GLY A 742 -29.44 10.46 13.65
CA GLY A 742 -29.12 9.06 13.35
C GLY A 742 -27.61 8.75 13.23
N ARG A 743 -26.73 9.75 13.38
CA ARG A 743 -25.28 9.61 13.17
C ARG A 743 -24.43 10.05 14.37
N ALA A 744 -24.92 11.02 15.15
CA ALA A 744 -24.22 11.55 16.30
C ALA A 744 -25.19 11.98 17.40
N TRP A 745 -24.87 11.75 18.67
CA TRP A 745 -25.65 12.25 19.81
C TRP A 745 -25.13 13.63 20.26
N ASN A 746 -25.98 14.65 20.19
CA ASN A 746 -25.67 16.05 20.53
C ASN A 746 -26.84 16.75 21.22
N ARG A 747 -26.67 18.04 21.56
CA ARG A 747 -27.66 18.84 22.28
C ARG A 747 -29.02 18.92 21.58
N GLN A 748 -29.06 18.78 20.26
CA GLN A 748 -30.27 18.92 19.45
C GLN A 748 -31.05 17.61 19.30
N ASN A 749 -30.41 16.45 19.47
CA ASN A 749 -31.04 15.15 19.22
C ASN A 749 -30.85 14.12 20.35
N TRP A 750 -30.23 14.47 21.48
CA TRP A 750 -30.08 13.55 22.62
C TRP A 750 -31.42 12.93 23.07
N SER A 751 -32.52 13.67 22.96
CA SER A 751 -33.87 13.22 23.36
C SER A 751 -34.57 12.36 22.31
N ASP A 752 -33.94 12.09 21.16
CA ASP A 752 -34.51 11.24 20.11
C ASP A 752 -34.46 9.75 20.52
N ASP A 753 -33.68 9.39 21.54
CA ASP A 753 -33.76 8.08 22.21
C ASP A 753 -34.96 8.05 23.17
N PRO A 754 -36.02 7.27 22.86
CA PRO A 754 -37.21 7.21 23.70
C PRO A 754 -36.95 6.54 25.06
N ALA A 755 -35.80 5.88 25.26
CA ALA A 755 -35.41 5.31 26.55
C ALA A 755 -34.91 6.37 27.55
N LEU A 756 -34.65 7.60 27.10
CA LEU A 756 -34.20 8.69 27.97
C LEU A 756 -35.36 9.45 28.60
N THR A 757 -35.29 9.63 29.92
CA THR A 757 -36.21 10.50 30.68
C THR A 757 -35.54 11.78 31.17
N GLU A 758 -34.21 11.86 31.11
CA GLU A 758 -33.41 13.02 31.45
C GLU A 758 -32.14 13.10 30.60
N LYS A 759 -31.53 14.28 30.56
CA LYS A 759 -30.36 14.57 29.73
C LYS A 759 -29.09 13.86 30.26
N SER A 760 -28.62 12.83 29.55
CA SER A 760 -27.50 11.97 29.95
C SER A 760 -26.82 11.31 28.73
N PRO A 761 -25.65 10.66 28.91
CA PRO A 761 -25.05 9.83 27.86
C PRO A 761 -25.96 8.68 27.42
N HIS A 762 -25.77 8.21 26.18
CA HIS A 762 -26.51 7.08 25.62
C HIS A 762 -25.72 5.78 25.74
N GLU A 763 -26.41 4.66 25.61
CA GLU A 763 -25.72 3.39 25.35
C GLU A 763 -24.89 3.51 24.07
N VAL A 764 -23.70 2.92 24.06
CA VAL A 764 -22.84 2.93 22.87
C VAL A 764 -23.47 2.13 21.73
N GLY A 765 -23.19 2.52 20.49
CA GLY A 765 -23.58 1.79 19.30
C GLY A 765 -25.07 1.80 18.98
N LEU A 766 -25.79 2.87 19.34
CA LEU A 766 -27.20 3.06 18.97
C LEU A 766 -27.39 3.76 17.62
N LEU A 767 -26.40 4.54 17.19
CA LEU A 767 -26.42 5.28 15.93
C LEU A 767 -25.54 4.62 14.86
N ALA A 768 -25.63 5.10 13.61
CA ALA A 768 -24.85 4.56 12.51
C ALA A 768 -23.34 4.75 12.75
N PRO A 769 -22.49 3.74 12.46
CA PRO A 769 -21.05 3.89 12.53
C PRO A 769 -20.52 4.72 11.36
N ASN A 770 -19.25 5.13 11.45
CA ASN A 770 -18.52 5.61 10.27
C ASN A 770 -18.12 4.44 9.35
N ARG A 771 -17.43 4.75 8.23
CA ARG A 771 -17.08 3.77 7.20
C ARG A 771 -16.13 2.65 7.64
N TRP A 772 -15.47 2.79 8.79
CA TRP A 772 -14.61 1.75 9.37
C TRP A 772 -15.31 0.95 10.47
N GLY A 773 -16.62 1.15 10.66
CA GLY A 773 -17.39 0.45 11.68
C GLY A 773 -17.15 1.00 13.09
N LEU A 774 -16.65 2.24 13.23
CA LEU A 774 -16.48 2.89 14.54
C LEU A 774 -17.74 3.68 14.90
N TYR A 775 -18.23 3.46 16.12
CA TYR A 775 -19.46 4.05 16.63
C TYR A 775 -19.17 5.20 17.58
N ASP A 776 -20.12 6.13 17.68
CA ASP A 776 -20.12 7.23 18.65
C ASP A 776 -18.89 8.15 18.59
N MET A 777 -18.18 8.15 17.46
CA MET A 777 -17.03 9.04 17.26
C MET A 777 -17.46 10.51 17.15
N GLY A 778 -18.68 10.79 16.67
CA GLY A 778 -19.31 12.10 16.72
C GLY A 778 -20.36 12.12 17.82
N GLY A 779 -20.11 12.83 18.91
CA GLY A 779 -21.06 12.99 20.02
C GLY A 779 -21.02 11.88 21.06
N ASN A 780 -22.14 11.70 21.76
CA ASN A 780 -22.27 10.95 23.02
C ASN A 780 -21.37 11.57 24.11
N ILE A 781 -20.09 11.24 24.18
CA ILE A 781 -19.15 11.92 25.08
C ILE A 781 -17.85 12.27 24.37
N ASN A 782 -17.21 13.33 24.86
CA ASN A 782 -15.88 13.70 24.38
C ASN A 782 -14.85 12.63 24.80
N GLU A 783 -13.89 12.35 23.94
CA GLU A 783 -12.87 11.33 24.15
C GLU A 783 -11.50 11.97 24.43
N TRP A 784 -10.86 11.57 25.52
CA TRP A 784 -9.48 11.99 25.82
C TRP A 784 -8.51 11.45 24.79
N CYS A 785 -7.65 12.34 24.28
CA CYS A 785 -6.48 11.99 23.48
C CYS A 785 -5.19 12.15 24.28
N LEU A 786 -4.15 11.46 23.84
CA LEU A 786 -2.83 11.46 24.47
C LEU A 786 -2.18 12.86 24.55
N ASP A 787 -2.44 13.66 23.54
CA ASP A 787 -1.78 14.90 23.22
C ASP A 787 -2.01 15.99 24.29
N TYR A 788 -0.95 16.75 24.58
CA TYR A 788 -1.10 18.02 25.28
C TYR A 788 -1.86 19.01 24.40
N PHE A 789 -2.76 19.79 25.01
CA PHE A 789 -3.41 20.86 24.27
C PHE A 789 -2.46 22.04 24.05
N ARG A 790 -2.54 22.64 22.86
CA ARG A 790 -1.82 23.86 22.52
C ARG A 790 -2.68 24.80 21.68
N THR A 791 -2.69 26.08 22.08
CA THR A 791 -3.50 27.12 21.43
C THR A 791 -2.92 27.60 20.10
N ASN A 792 -1.59 27.61 19.98
CA ASN A 792 -0.93 28.01 18.75
C ASN A 792 -0.56 26.77 17.91
N ASN A 793 -1.10 26.71 16.69
CA ASN A 793 -0.80 25.65 15.70
C ASN A 793 0.68 25.60 15.25
N SER A 794 1.54 26.44 15.82
CA SER A 794 3.01 26.38 15.66
C SER A 794 3.63 25.03 16.03
N ALA A 795 2.96 24.19 16.83
CA ALA A 795 3.47 22.83 17.14
C ALA A 795 3.62 21.94 15.90
N TYR A 796 2.86 22.24 14.83
CA TYR A 796 2.80 21.46 13.60
C TYR A 796 3.50 22.20 12.43
N ALA A 797 4.09 23.37 12.67
CA ALA A 797 4.48 24.32 11.62
C ALA A 797 5.90 24.13 11.03
N ASP A 798 6.80 23.41 11.73
CA ASP A 798 8.20 23.32 11.30
C ASP A 798 8.48 22.16 10.33
N SER A 799 7.65 21.10 10.34
CA SER A 799 7.79 19.92 9.47
C SER A 799 6.80 19.94 8.31
N ALA A 800 7.22 19.50 7.11
CA ALA A 800 6.33 19.36 5.96
C ALA A 800 5.28 18.26 6.18
N VAL A 801 5.70 17.19 6.87
CA VAL A 801 4.89 16.04 7.26
C VAL A 801 5.31 15.60 8.66
N LEU A 802 4.33 15.22 9.48
CA LEU A 802 4.58 14.63 10.79
C LEU A 802 4.38 13.12 10.73
N VAL A 803 5.40 12.37 11.13
CA VAL A 803 5.38 10.90 11.12
C VAL A 803 5.02 10.41 12.52
N ASP A 804 3.95 9.62 12.63
CA ASP A 804 3.39 9.09 13.89
C ASP A 804 3.32 10.14 15.03
N PRO A 805 2.70 11.33 14.82
CA PRO A 805 2.76 12.40 15.80
C PRO A 805 2.05 12.02 17.10
N GLN A 806 2.75 12.20 18.23
CA GLN A 806 2.25 11.99 19.59
C GLN A 806 1.78 13.29 20.26
N GLY A 807 1.57 14.33 19.46
CA GLY A 807 1.27 15.68 19.93
C GLY A 807 2.50 16.50 20.31
N PRO A 808 2.31 17.72 20.84
CA PRO A 808 3.41 18.58 21.22
C PRO A 808 4.22 17.98 22.38
N PRO A 809 5.56 18.13 22.37
CA PRO A 809 6.44 17.51 23.37
C PRO A 809 6.30 18.12 24.78
N SER A 810 5.64 19.28 24.89
CA SER A 810 5.38 19.97 26.15
C SER A 810 4.00 20.65 26.10
N PRO A 811 3.34 20.85 27.25
CA PRO A 811 2.08 21.58 27.32
C PRO A 811 2.25 23.06 26.97
N ASP A 812 1.15 23.69 26.58
CA ASP A 812 1.06 25.15 26.44
C ASP A 812 1.30 25.83 27.80
N PRO A 813 2.14 26.87 27.92
CA PRO A 813 2.33 27.62 29.16
C PRO A 813 1.03 28.17 29.76
N GLY A 814 0.04 28.50 28.93
CA GLY A 814 -1.29 28.93 29.39
C GLY A 814 -2.15 27.79 29.93
N TYR A 815 -1.82 26.54 29.57
CA TYR A 815 -2.58 25.33 29.90
C TYR A 815 -1.66 24.16 30.26
N PRO A 816 -0.83 24.28 31.33
CA PRO A 816 0.31 23.41 31.61
C PRO A 816 -0.07 21.94 31.90
N THR A 817 -1.36 21.66 32.11
CA THR A 817 -1.86 20.32 32.43
C THR A 817 -3.16 20.01 31.67
N HIS A 818 -3.41 20.66 30.53
CA HIS A 818 -4.57 20.34 29.70
C HIS A 818 -4.22 19.30 28.63
N ARG A 819 -5.17 18.40 28.36
CA ARG A 819 -5.09 17.41 27.28
C ARG A 819 -6.19 17.62 26.27
N VAL A 820 -5.97 17.14 25.06
CA VAL A 820 -6.92 17.24 23.96
C VAL A 820 -8.13 16.33 24.20
N LEU A 821 -9.30 16.84 23.81
CA LEU A 821 -10.56 16.13 23.75
C LEU A 821 -11.13 16.23 22.33
N ARG A 822 -11.70 15.13 21.84
CA ARG A 822 -12.29 15.05 20.50
C ARG A 822 -13.72 14.48 20.52
N GLY A 823 -14.48 14.73 19.44
CA GLY A 823 -15.76 14.09 19.16
C GLY A 823 -17.01 14.87 19.57
N GLY A 824 -16.94 15.78 20.54
CA GLY A 824 -18.12 16.44 21.09
C GLY A 824 -18.91 15.51 22.02
N SER A 825 -20.06 15.98 22.53
CA SER A 825 -20.88 15.22 23.47
C SER A 825 -22.38 15.45 23.26
N TRP A 826 -23.21 14.66 23.96
CA TRP A 826 -24.66 14.79 24.03
C TRP A 826 -25.13 16.19 24.51
N ASP A 827 -24.25 16.95 25.17
CA ASP A 827 -24.55 18.30 25.67
C ASP A 827 -23.98 19.42 24.79
N ASP A 828 -23.18 19.07 23.77
CA ASP A 828 -22.57 20.01 22.84
C ASP A 828 -23.46 20.25 21.62
N ASP A 829 -23.34 21.43 21.01
CA ASP A 829 -24.02 21.70 19.73
C ASP A 829 -23.39 20.89 18.59
N TYR A 830 -24.19 20.58 17.56
CA TYR A 830 -23.75 19.79 16.42
C TYR A 830 -22.51 20.36 15.69
N GLU A 831 -22.14 21.64 15.83
CA GLU A 831 -20.90 22.16 15.23
C GLU A 831 -19.62 21.61 15.90
N ARG A 832 -19.74 21.01 17.09
CA ARG A 832 -18.63 20.42 17.85
C ARG A 832 -18.37 18.95 17.51
N ILE A 833 -19.18 18.32 16.66
CA ILE A 833 -18.93 16.94 16.19
C ILE A 833 -18.09 16.91 14.90
N ARG A 834 -17.65 18.07 14.38
CA ARG A 834 -16.83 18.13 13.16
C ARG A 834 -15.52 17.38 13.34
N SER A 835 -14.99 16.84 12.24
CA SER A 835 -13.79 16.00 12.29
C SER A 835 -12.55 16.74 12.79
N SER A 836 -12.43 18.02 12.43
CA SER A 836 -11.33 18.88 12.83
C SER A 836 -11.54 19.57 14.19
N HIS A 837 -12.72 19.45 14.80
CA HIS A 837 -13.01 20.14 16.06
C HIS A 837 -12.18 19.52 17.19
N ARG A 838 -11.51 20.37 17.95
CA ARG A 838 -10.72 19.98 19.11
C ARG A 838 -11.07 20.86 20.29
N THR A 839 -11.19 20.25 21.45
CA THR A 839 -11.30 20.97 22.73
C THR A 839 -10.29 20.41 23.72
N HIS A 840 -10.35 20.86 24.97
CA HIS A 840 -9.34 20.53 25.96
C HIS A 840 -9.85 20.67 27.37
N LEU A 841 -9.11 20.10 28.30
CA LEU A 841 -9.44 20.24 29.71
C LEU A 841 -8.26 19.95 30.65
N TYR A 842 -8.26 20.68 31.77
CA TYR A 842 -7.49 20.44 32.98
C TYR A 842 -7.60 18.99 33.49
N THR A 843 -6.48 18.25 33.50
CA THR A 843 -6.44 16.79 33.78
C THR A 843 -7.08 16.33 35.10
N PRO A 844 -7.02 17.07 36.23
CA PRO A 844 -7.67 16.66 37.48
C PRO A 844 -9.19 16.83 37.50
N GLN A 845 -9.80 17.49 36.51
CA GLN A 845 -11.22 17.83 36.55
C GLN A 845 -12.13 16.67 36.10
N TYR A 846 -13.10 16.33 36.94
CA TYR A 846 -14.19 15.38 36.64
C TYR A 846 -15.29 16.05 35.78
N CYS A 847 -15.89 15.33 34.82
CA CYS A 847 -17.13 15.73 34.13
C CYS A 847 -17.98 14.55 33.69
N LYS A 848 -19.28 14.82 33.61
CA LYS A 848 -20.31 13.93 33.06
C LYS A 848 -20.32 13.68 31.55
N TRP A 849 -19.50 14.39 30.77
CA TRP A 849 -19.52 14.36 29.29
C TRP A 849 -18.19 13.99 28.65
N ARG A 850 -17.28 13.33 29.41
CA ARG A 850 -15.97 12.89 28.91
C ARG A 850 -15.66 11.46 29.31
N GLY A 851 -15.01 10.73 28.41
CA GLY A 851 -14.55 9.36 28.62
C GLY A 851 -13.38 9.04 27.72
N ILE A 852 -13.25 7.78 27.33
CA ILE A 852 -12.11 7.30 26.55
C ILE A 852 -12.54 6.30 25.49
N ARG A 853 -11.72 6.25 24.45
CA ARG A 853 -11.52 5.11 23.57
C ARG A 853 -10.08 4.68 23.73
N ILE A 854 -9.77 3.42 23.44
CA ILE A 854 -8.39 2.93 23.54
C ILE A 854 -7.86 2.46 22.19
N VAL A 855 -6.55 2.57 22.04
CA VAL A 855 -5.81 2.07 20.88
C VAL A 855 -4.71 1.11 21.32
N ALA A 856 -4.13 0.38 20.38
CA ALA A 856 -2.88 -0.35 20.58
C ALA A 856 -2.16 -0.50 19.24
N PRO A 857 -0.82 -0.57 19.20
CA PRO A 857 -0.12 -0.91 17.96
C PRO A 857 -0.49 -2.33 17.50
N VAL A 858 -0.54 -2.54 16.18
CA VAL A 858 -0.48 -3.90 15.63
C VAL A 858 0.97 -4.39 15.81
N VAL A 859 1.15 -5.46 16.57
CA VAL A 859 2.44 -5.89 17.14
C VAL A 859 3.46 -6.24 16.03
N PRO A 860 4.66 -5.63 16.01
CA PRO A 860 5.82 -6.24 15.33
C PRO A 860 6.41 -7.34 16.21
N GLU A 861 6.85 -8.44 15.58
CA GLU A 861 7.36 -9.69 16.18
C GLU A 861 7.87 -9.59 17.62
N HIS A 862 7.29 -10.38 18.51
CA HIS A 862 7.99 -10.82 19.72
C HIS A 862 9.11 -11.75 19.23
N VAL A 863 10.33 -11.23 19.10
CA VAL A 863 11.52 -12.09 19.02
C VAL A 863 11.73 -12.63 20.43
N PRO A 864 11.57 -13.94 20.69
CA PRO A 864 11.86 -14.48 22.00
C PRO A 864 13.38 -14.39 22.20
N GLY A 865 13.82 -13.50 23.09
CA GLY A 865 15.20 -13.48 23.60
C GLY A 865 16.12 -12.42 22.99
N THR A 866 15.91 -11.16 23.34
CA THR A 866 17.04 -10.25 23.65
C THR A 866 16.64 -9.40 24.85
N SER A 867 17.12 -9.79 26.02
CA SER A 867 17.27 -8.86 27.14
C SER A 867 18.40 -7.91 26.77
N GLU A 868 18.10 -6.64 26.51
CA GLU A 868 19.11 -5.59 26.61
C GLU A 868 19.36 -5.33 28.10
N GLU A 869 20.60 -5.59 28.53
CA GLU A 869 21.18 -5.09 29.79
C GLU A 869 21.32 -3.57 29.78
#